data_AF-A0A7Y0W9K7-F1
#
_entry.id   AF-A0A7Y0W9K7-F1
#
_cell.length_a   1.000
_cell.length_b   1.000
_cell.length_c   1.000
_cell.angle_alpha   90.00
_cell.angle_beta   90.00
_cell.angle_gamma   90.00
#
_symmetry.space_group_name_H-M   'P 1'
#
loop_
_entity.id
_entity.type
_entity.pdbx_description
1 polymer ?
#
loop_
_entity_poly.entity_id
_entity_poly.type
_entity_poly.pdbx_seq_one_letter_code
_entity_poly.pdbx_strand_id
1 'polypeptide(L)'
;MSSSKNHAVSLMDADHPTPAAAENVLGFGPFLLLARQHVLLRNGEPVSLGSRALYLLIALATRAGELLEKTELIAFAWPKVVVEECNLRAQIVALRRALGDDGNFSYIVTVPGRGYRFVAPVTVQTAGEESLPVLCARTEEPAPPVPSCEVIGRDSLISSLAEQLLSQRFVTLTGPGGIGKTTVATAVAQRLAHESKLDTCFVDLAPATSGQWVAGMLASALGIQTVSTEPLPTIAAALAERRLLLVLDNCEHVLPAAADAVETLLRCAPQCYVLTTSREPLRADGERVHDLAPLEVPDEGTRLNASEAMAWSGVRLFVERVRALDPDFVFNDTDVAAVCAICRKLDSNALAIEIAAARVRTFGVQDLVGLLDGSFRLQMTGRRTALARHRTLSATLDWTYSMLSGDEQAMLRQLAVFTGSFTLDAVKAMTASSSLDPRNALPLLESLMDKSLLIAGEAQLLKRYRLLETTRAYALEKLEEHGEVNATSRRHAHYALGVLQEAGQTLDGLSPDTWIALYGPESSTIRSALDWAYSASGELPLAIELTLGGVPLWLRLSRVSECRTWVDKGLASDAVAPLAVRQRMLLQTALASVLMLTYGTGAEMREAWRQVRDDARDLGDAEHKMRALWGLWTDRCGCNQYTEALELAERYIALNSGGNQQLLGKRMRAVALFHMGDLLGARQNIDEALGSPSAPRSHIIDVHFDQRIAARCLKAKVQLLEGDVDPALRLIASCVDDAISLDHPATLWYTLCLGALPLALLASNLPQVRYYLGLLQSSTTLQDLPIWRQFRLCFENILLIREGSPETGVPQLGEALHHLQSQGDSQLYSLLRCEYALGLARLGLEKLALEVLEDTLQLAIGHHERWFVPQMLRIKAQLILRQGHYGSVDKAKVLLRQAWVDAQLAGAHFWRAQIAADLARLQEPKLRIAALPRFQHR
;
A
#
# COMPACT_ATOMS: atom_id res chain seq x y z
N MET A 1 27.16 6.46 72.64
CA MET A 1 26.32 7.69 72.66
C MET A 1 26.20 8.19 71.23
N SER A 2 24.96 8.36 70.77
CA SER A 2 24.52 9.09 69.57
C SER A 2 25.14 8.75 68.20
N SER A 3 24.49 7.88 67.43
CA SER A 3 24.39 8.01 65.97
C SER A 3 23.09 7.36 65.49
N SER A 4 22.10 8.19 65.14
CA SER A 4 20.74 7.77 64.81
C SER A 4 20.52 7.65 63.30
N LYS A 5 20.03 6.48 62.93
CA LYS A 5 19.26 6.05 61.75
C LYS A 5 18.73 7.15 60.82
N ASN A 6 19.14 7.06 59.54
CA ASN A 6 18.42 7.61 58.38
C ASN A 6 17.51 6.54 57.80
N HIS A 7 16.22 6.84 57.63
CA HIS A 7 15.30 6.15 56.73
C HIS A 7 15.21 6.98 55.44
N ALA A 8 15.77 6.45 54.34
CA ALA A 8 15.48 6.91 52.99
C ALA A 8 14.51 5.87 52.38
N VAL A 9 13.26 6.28 52.18
CA VAL A 9 12.25 5.52 51.47
C VAL A 9 12.43 5.77 49.98
N SER A 10 12.58 4.67 49.24
CA SER A 10 12.63 4.57 47.79
C SER A 10 11.30 5.01 47.17
N LEU A 11 11.31 6.02 46.31
CA LEU A 11 10.20 6.39 45.42
C LEU A 11 10.46 5.74 44.05
N MET A 12 10.16 4.44 43.96
CA MET A 12 9.80 3.76 42.72
C MET A 12 8.36 3.29 42.95
N ASP A 13 7.40 4.06 42.46
CA ASP A 13 6.02 3.68 42.15
C ASP A 13 5.30 4.98 41.75
N ALA A 14 5.42 5.33 40.47
CA ALA A 14 4.48 6.22 39.83
C ALA A 14 3.75 5.37 38.80
N ASP A 15 2.56 4.91 39.19
CA ASP A 15 1.62 4.18 38.34
C ASP A 15 1.46 4.89 37.00
N HIS A 16 1.87 4.21 35.93
CA HIS A 16 1.45 4.56 34.58
C HIS A 16 -0.07 4.35 34.49
N PRO A 17 -0.84 5.31 33.94
CA PRO A 17 -2.27 5.09 33.75
C PRO A 17 -2.48 3.89 32.81
N THR A 18 -3.44 3.06 33.17
CA THR A 18 -3.83 1.83 32.50
C THR A 18 -4.19 2.03 31.00
N PRO A 19 -3.98 1.01 30.14
CA PRO A 19 -4.23 1.10 28.69
C PRO A 19 -5.70 1.31 28.29
N ALA A 20 -6.64 1.35 29.23
CA ALA A 20 -8.06 1.59 29.00
C ALA A 20 -8.40 3.05 28.64
N ALA A 21 -7.52 4.02 28.94
CA ALA A 21 -7.79 5.44 28.63
C ALA A 21 -7.52 5.81 27.16
N ALA A 22 -6.73 5.01 26.44
CA ALA A 22 -6.32 5.27 25.05
C ALA A 22 -7.32 4.76 23.98
N GLU A 23 -8.46 4.20 24.41
CA GLU A 23 -9.54 3.75 23.52
C GLU A 23 -10.65 4.79 23.31
N ASN A 24 -10.56 5.93 23.99
CA ASN A 24 -11.68 6.85 24.10
C ASN A 24 -11.60 8.05 23.15
N VAL A 25 -12.76 8.43 22.61
CA VAL A 25 -12.96 9.71 21.95
C VAL A 25 -13.17 10.77 23.02
N LEU A 26 -12.35 11.83 23.01
CA LEU A 26 -12.39 12.90 23.99
C LEU A 26 -13.11 14.11 23.40
N GLY A 27 -14.30 14.42 23.91
CA GLY A 27 -15.05 15.63 23.54
C GLY A 27 -14.77 16.78 24.52
N PHE A 28 -14.54 17.99 24.02
CA PHE A 28 -14.48 19.20 24.84
C PHE A 28 -14.89 20.44 24.02
N GLY A 29 -15.86 21.21 24.51
CA GLY A 29 -16.41 22.34 23.74
C GLY A 29 -16.94 21.90 22.37
N PRO A 30 -16.62 22.62 21.27
CA PRO A 30 -16.98 22.20 19.90
C PRO A 30 -16.02 21.15 19.33
N PHE A 31 -15.05 20.67 20.11
CA PHE A 31 -13.97 19.82 19.64
C PHE A 31 -14.18 18.35 20.01
N LEU A 32 -13.76 17.48 19.10
CA LEU A 32 -13.74 16.04 19.27
C LEU A 32 -12.34 15.54 18.91
N LEU A 33 -11.61 15.06 19.92
CA LEU A 33 -10.25 14.57 19.80
C LEU A 33 -10.26 13.05 19.69
N LEU A 34 -9.87 12.58 18.51
CA LEU A 34 -9.66 11.18 18.19
C LEU A 34 -8.22 10.81 18.54
N ALA A 35 -7.96 10.51 19.82
CA ALA A 35 -6.60 10.33 20.33
C ALA A 35 -5.81 9.22 19.59
N ARG A 36 -6.46 8.13 19.16
CA ARG A 36 -5.83 7.08 18.32
C ARG A 36 -5.47 7.54 16.91
N GLN A 37 -6.36 8.34 16.30
CA GLN A 37 -6.21 8.77 14.92
C GLN A 37 -5.36 10.04 14.80
N HIS A 38 -4.98 10.65 15.93
CA HIS A 38 -4.26 11.91 15.95
C HIS A 38 -5.01 12.99 15.15
N VAL A 39 -6.33 13.06 15.32
CA VAL A 39 -7.19 14.04 14.65
C VAL A 39 -7.96 14.84 15.70
N LEU A 40 -7.93 16.17 15.56
CA LEU A 40 -8.85 17.07 16.25
C LEU A 40 -9.91 17.51 15.25
N LEU A 41 -11.18 17.24 15.55
CA LEU A 41 -12.32 17.77 14.81
C LEU A 41 -12.91 18.96 15.56
N ARG A 42 -13.40 19.98 14.86
CA ARG A 42 -14.25 21.05 15.38
C ARG A 42 -15.57 21.00 14.64
N ASN A 43 -16.67 20.72 15.33
CA ASN A 43 -17.99 20.53 14.72
C ASN A 43 -17.99 19.53 13.54
N GLY A 44 -17.15 18.49 13.60
CA GLY A 44 -17.01 17.48 12.55
C GLY A 44 -15.96 17.78 11.47
N GLU A 45 -15.37 18.98 11.42
CA GLU A 45 -14.32 19.31 10.44
C GLU A 45 -12.91 19.21 11.05
N PRO A 46 -11.90 18.69 10.32
CA PRO A 46 -10.53 18.60 10.82
C PRO A 46 -9.88 19.97 11.12
N VAL A 47 -9.24 20.08 12.28
CA VAL A 47 -8.46 21.26 12.69
C VAL A 47 -6.99 20.99 12.45
N SER A 48 -6.37 21.80 11.59
CA SER A 48 -4.94 21.69 11.28
C SER A 48 -4.07 22.05 12.50
N LEU A 49 -3.38 21.05 13.05
CA LEU A 49 -2.43 21.16 14.15
C LEU A 49 -1.12 20.46 13.79
N GLY A 50 0.02 21.06 14.14
CA GLY A 50 1.31 20.38 14.01
C GLY A 50 1.39 19.16 14.94
N SER A 51 2.09 18.11 14.51
CA SER A 51 2.17 16.82 15.23
C SER A 51 2.54 16.98 16.71
N ARG A 52 3.54 17.82 17.03
CA ARG A 52 3.97 18.08 18.42
C ARG A 52 2.93 18.83 19.25
N ALA A 53 2.25 19.81 18.68
CA ALA A 53 1.13 20.48 19.35
C ALA A 53 0.02 19.47 19.65
N LEU A 54 -0.31 18.61 18.69
CA LEU A 54 -1.32 17.59 18.87
C LEU A 54 -0.94 16.57 19.96
N TYR A 55 0.30 16.11 20.03
CA TYR A 55 0.75 15.25 21.13
C TYR A 55 0.60 15.93 22.50
N LEU A 56 0.92 17.22 22.60
CA LEU A 56 0.69 17.99 23.82
C LEU A 56 -0.81 18.10 24.14
N LEU A 57 -1.67 18.26 23.12
CA LEU A 57 -3.13 18.26 23.29
C LEU A 57 -3.63 16.94 23.87
N ILE A 58 -3.15 15.81 23.32
CA ILE A 58 -3.53 14.47 23.78
C ILE A 58 -3.10 14.28 25.23
N ALA A 59 -1.87 14.63 25.58
CA ALA A 59 -1.40 14.55 26.97
C ALA A 59 -2.27 15.39 27.92
N LEU A 60 -2.54 16.64 27.55
CA LEU A 60 -3.31 17.59 28.35
C LEU A 60 -4.80 17.21 28.46
N ALA A 61 -5.44 16.75 27.38
CA ALA A 61 -6.86 16.41 27.35
C ALA A 61 -7.14 15.05 28.00
N THR A 62 -6.24 14.07 27.88
CA THR A 62 -6.39 12.76 28.53
C THR A 62 -6.30 12.87 30.06
N ARG A 63 -5.54 13.87 30.55
CA ARG A 63 -5.37 14.18 31.98
C ARG A 63 -5.97 15.55 32.32
N ALA A 64 -7.16 15.81 31.79
CA ALA A 64 -7.84 17.08 32.00
C ALA A 64 -8.05 17.37 33.49
N GLY A 65 -7.76 18.61 33.89
CA GLY A 65 -7.76 19.06 35.29
C GLY A 65 -6.43 18.87 36.03
N GLU A 66 -5.53 17.99 35.57
CA GLU A 66 -4.23 17.77 36.20
C GLU A 66 -3.19 18.81 35.75
N LEU A 67 -2.26 19.15 36.65
CA LEU A 67 -1.11 19.96 36.31
C LEU A 67 -0.02 19.05 35.75
N LEU A 68 0.27 19.18 34.45
CA LEU A 68 1.39 18.50 33.82
C LEU A 68 2.63 19.40 33.85
N GLU A 69 3.73 18.88 34.40
CA GLU A 69 4.97 19.65 34.51
C GLU A 69 5.66 19.80 33.15
N LYS A 70 6.43 20.87 32.97
CA LYS A 70 7.07 21.14 31.66
C LYS A 70 8.00 20.02 31.21
N THR A 71 8.75 19.42 32.14
CA THR A 71 9.68 18.30 31.89
C THR A 71 8.94 17.06 31.42
N GLU A 72 7.79 16.78 32.00
CA GLU A 72 6.91 15.67 31.63
C GLU A 72 6.30 15.89 30.23
N LEU A 73 5.79 17.08 29.95
CA LEU A 73 5.27 17.45 28.63
C LEU A 73 6.37 17.41 27.56
N ILE A 74 7.59 17.83 27.90
CA ILE A 74 8.75 17.75 27.02
C ILE A 74 9.11 16.29 26.75
N ALA A 75 9.19 15.45 27.79
CA ALA A 75 9.49 14.03 27.62
C ALA A 75 8.40 13.31 26.83
N PHE A 76 7.14 13.68 26.99
CA PHE A 76 6.02 13.09 26.25
C PHE A 76 6.04 13.48 24.77
N ALA A 77 6.17 14.79 24.47
CA ALA A 77 6.14 15.27 23.09
C ALA A 77 7.50 15.15 22.38
N TRP A 78 8.61 14.97 23.10
CA TRP A 78 9.99 14.83 22.58
C TRP A 78 10.83 13.81 23.39
N PRO A 79 10.48 12.51 23.39
CA PRO A 79 11.06 11.50 24.28
C PRO A 79 12.57 11.22 24.10
N LYS A 80 13.18 11.68 22.99
CA LYS A 80 14.59 11.43 22.67
C LYS A 80 15.35 12.67 22.17
N VAL A 81 14.78 13.87 22.36
CA VAL A 81 15.39 15.13 21.91
C VAL A 81 15.40 16.12 23.06
N VAL A 82 16.59 16.63 23.39
CA VAL A 82 16.71 17.71 24.38
C VAL A 82 16.24 18.99 23.71
N VAL A 83 15.02 19.42 24.04
CA VAL A 83 14.44 20.68 23.57
C VAL A 83 14.36 21.67 24.71
N GLU A 84 14.70 22.92 24.41
CA GLU A 84 14.55 24.03 25.34
C GLU A 84 13.07 24.36 25.59
N GLU A 85 12.77 24.91 26.78
CA GLU A 85 11.40 25.30 27.17
C GLU A 85 10.73 26.28 26.18
N CYS A 86 11.51 27.02 25.38
CA CYS A 86 11.01 27.93 24.37
C CYS A 86 10.18 27.19 23.29
N ASN A 87 10.55 25.95 22.95
CA ASN A 87 9.84 25.12 21.99
C ASN A 87 8.49 24.65 22.53
N LEU A 88 8.45 24.24 23.82
CA LEU A 88 7.20 23.91 24.50
C LEU A 88 6.23 25.11 24.51
N ARG A 89 6.75 26.31 24.82
CA ARG A 89 5.93 27.55 24.80
C ARG A 89 5.37 27.85 23.41
N ALA A 90 6.18 27.70 22.36
CA ALA A 90 5.74 27.93 20.98
C ALA A 90 4.60 26.98 20.57
N GLN A 91 4.70 25.70 20.93
CA GLN A 91 3.65 24.72 20.64
C GLN A 91 2.36 24.97 21.45
N ILE A 92 2.46 25.39 22.71
CA ILE A 92 1.29 25.77 23.51
C ILE A 92 0.60 27.02 22.91
N VAL A 93 1.35 27.99 22.39
CA VAL A 93 0.78 29.15 21.70
C VAL A 93 0.05 28.74 20.42
N ALA A 94 0.66 27.88 19.61
CA ALA A 94 0.02 27.36 18.39
C ALA A 94 -1.28 26.61 18.71
N LEU A 95 -1.27 25.84 19.79
CA LEU A 95 -2.42 25.06 20.22
C LEU A 95 -3.54 25.94 20.79
N ARG A 96 -3.23 26.98 21.58
CA ARG A 96 -4.22 27.98 22.02
C ARG A 96 -4.88 28.68 20.83
N ARG A 97 -4.11 29.02 19.81
CA ARG A 97 -4.63 29.61 18.57
C ARG A 97 -5.59 28.67 17.84
N ALA A 98 -5.26 27.38 17.77
CA ALA A 98 -6.10 26.36 17.14
C ALA A 98 -7.41 26.10 17.92
N LEU A 99 -7.36 26.16 19.26
CA LEU A 99 -8.53 25.98 20.13
C LEU A 99 -9.42 27.23 20.24
N GLY A 100 -8.95 28.37 19.73
CA GLY A 100 -9.69 29.64 19.78
C GLY A 100 -9.70 30.29 21.17
N ASP A 101 -8.61 30.15 21.94
CA ASP A 101 -8.42 30.88 23.20
C ASP A 101 -8.38 32.40 22.90
N ASP A 102 -9.50 33.10 23.10
CA ASP A 102 -9.69 34.51 22.76
C ASP A 102 -9.73 35.46 23.98
N GLY A 103 -9.28 34.96 25.13
CA GLY A 103 -9.22 35.70 26.40
C GLY A 103 -10.49 35.62 27.25
N ASN A 104 -11.64 35.20 26.69
CA ASN A 104 -12.88 34.96 27.43
C ASN A 104 -13.01 33.51 27.92
N PHE A 105 -12.46 32.56 27.17
CA PHE A 105 -12.40 31.15 27.55
C PHE A 105 -11.03 30.61 27.16
N SER A 106 -10.33 29.93 28.08
CA SER A 106 -9.03 29.33 27.79
C SER A 106 -9.07 27.85 28.12
N TYR A 107 -8.78 27.00 27.14
CA TYR A 107 -8.73 25.55 27.32
C TYR A 107 -7.49 25.12 28.13
N ILE A 108 -6.42 25.93 28.10
CA ILE A 108 -5.15 25.62 28.78
C ILE A 108 -4.68 26.79 29.63
N VAL A 109 -4.57 26.55 30.93
CA VAL A 109 -4.02 27.50 31.90
C VAL A 109 -2.54 27.23 32.12
N THR A 110 -1.72 28.28 32.03
CA THR A 110 -0.31 28.23 32.43
C THR A 110 -0.22 28.39 33.94
N VAL A 111 0.48 27.47 34.62
CA VAL A 111 0.86 27.63 36.03
C VAL A 111 2.31 28.12 36.09
N PRO A 112 2.55 29.39 36.49
CA PRO A 112 3.89 29.99 36.46
C PRO A 112 4.93 29.12 37.17
N GLY A 113 6.07 28.91 36.50
CA GLY A 113 7.19 28.14 37.06
C GLY A 113 7.01 26.61 37.09
N ARG A 114 5.83 26.05 36.78
CA ARG A 114 5.58 24.60 36.90
C ARG A 114 5.20 23.91 35.60
N GLY A 115 4.18 24.39 34.88
CA GLY A 115 3.65 23.65 33.73
C GLY A 115 2.32 24.17 33.21
N TYR A 116 1.54 23.27 32.63
CA TYR A 116 0.27 23.57 31.97
C TYR A 116 -0.84 22.64 32.47
N ARG A 117 -2.07 23.16 32.51
CA ARG A 117 -3.27 22.40 32.90
C ARG A 117 -4.36 22.61 31.86
N PHE A 118 -5.00 21.54 31.44
CA PHE A 118 -6.21 21.60 30.63
C PHE A 118 -7.42 21.82 31.55
N VAL A 119 -8.21 22.87 31.32
CA VAL A 119 -9.29 23.28 32.24
C VAL A 119 -10.68 23.11 31.66
N ALA A 120 -10.81 22.78 30.38
CA ALA A 120 -12.11 22.49 29.80
C ALA A 120 -12.63 21.12 30.26
N PRO A 121 -13.95 20.99 30.51
CA PRO A 121 -14.54 19.70 30.85
C PRO A 121 -14.41 18.75 29.65
N VAL A 122 -13.82 17.58 29.89
CA VAL A 122 -13.65 16.54 28.88
C VAL A 122 -14.67 15.43 29.11
N THR A 123 -15.50 15.16 28.09
CA THR A 123 -16.39 14.00 28.06
C THR A 123 -15.68 12.85 27.36
N VAL A 124 -15.58 11.72 28.04
CA VAL A 124 -15.01 10.49 27.50
C VAL A 124 -16.16 9.68 26.91
N GLN A 125 -16.19 9.49 25.59
CA GLN A 125 -17.11 8.56 24.95
C GLN A 125 -16.41 7.21 24.77
N THR A 126 -16.88 6.20 25.51
CA THR A 126 -16.62 4.80 25.17
C THR A 126 -17.39 4.50 23.89
N ALA A 127 -16.71 4.00 22.86
CA ALA A 127 -17.32 3.58 21.61
C ALA A 127 -18.32 2.43 21.89
N GLY A 128 -19.57 2.78 22.18
CA GLY A 128 -20.70 1.88 22.24
C GLY A 128 -21.29 1.70 20.85
N GLU A 129 -21.81 0.50 20.59
CA GLU A 129 -22.37 -0.09 19.36
C GLU A 129 -23.44 0.72 18.58
N GLU A 130 -23.61 2.03 18.79
CA GLU A 130 -24.47 2.84 17.92
C GLU A 130 -23.73 3.23 16.65
N SER A 131 -23.90 2.38 15.64
CA SER A 131 -23.84 2.62 14.21
C SER A 131 -23.54 4.06 13.79
N LEU A 132 -22.26 4.42 13.81
CA LEU A 132 -21.71 5.30 12.79
C LEU A 132 -21.84 4.54 11.46
N PRO A 133 -22.24 5.19 10.36
CA PRO A 133 -22.31 4.51 9.08
C PRO A 133 -20.93 3.92 8.80
N VAL A 134 -20.86 2.59 8.81
CA VAL A 134 -19.76 1.83 8.24
C VAL A 134 -19.79 2.19 6.76
N LEU A 135 -19.08 3.25 6.41
CA LEU A 135 -18.52 3.38 5.08
C LEU A 135 -17.54 2.22 5.00
N CYS A 136 -17.99 1.11 4.43
CA CYS A 136 -17.10 0.18 3.76
C CYS A 136 -16.34 1.04 2.75
N ALA A 137 -15.18 1.54 3.15
CA ALA A 137 -14.26 2.19 2.25
C ALA A 137 -13.77 1.09 1.31
N ARG A 138 -14.48 0.90 0.20
CA ARG A 138 -13.78 0.64 -1.05
C ARG A 138 -12.66 1.67 -1.07
N THR A 139 -11.41 1.24 -1.20
CA THR A 139 -10.32 2.16 -1.52
C THR A 139 -10.81 2.93 -2.75
N GLU A 140 -11.24 4.18 -2.57
CA GLU A 140 -11.82 4.95 -3.66
C GLU A 140 -10.73 5.05 -4.71
N GLU A 141 -10.97 4.46 -5.88
CA GLU A 141 -10.07 4.59 -7.02
C GLU A 141 -9.81 6.09 -7.22
N PRO A 142 -8.55 6.51 -7.47
CA PRO A 142 -8.21 7.91 -7.53
C PRO A 142 -9.08 8.59 -8.58
N ALA A 143 -10.06 9.34 -8.09
CA ALA A 143 -10.97 10.09 -8.92
C ALA A 143 -10.17 11.16 -9.67
N PRO A 144 -10.55 11.49 -10.91
CA PRO A 144 -9.92 12.60 -11.62
C PRO A 144 -10.02 13.88 -10.77
N PRO A 145 -8.91 14.62 -10.58
CA PRO A 145 -8.89 15.79 -9.72
C PRO A 145 -9.94 16.80 -10.17
N VAL A 146 -10.68 17.42 -9.26
CA VAL A 146 -11.68 18.43 -9.66
C VAL A 146 -10.94 19.61 -10.32
N PRO A 147 -11.35 20.05 -11.53
CA PRO A 147 -10.80 21.27 -12.10
C PRO A 147 -10.97 22.41 -11.10
N SER A 148 -9.86 23.04 -10.70
CA SER A 148 -9.86 24.14 -9.72
C SER A 148 -10.59 25.39 -10.23
N CYS A 149 -10.95 25.42 -11.52
CA CYS A 149 -11.72 26.46 -12.20
C CYS A 149 -12.58 25.84 -13.29
N GLU A 150 -13.65 26.55 -13.68
CA GLU A 150 -14.51 26.20 -14.81
C GLU A 150 -13.69 26.07 -16.11
N VAL A 151 -13.97 25.04 -16.92
CA VAL A 151 -13.26 24.84 -18.19
C VAL A 151 -13.79 25.81 -19.24
N ILE A 152 -12.98 26.79 -19.60
CA ILE A 152 -13.42 27.88 -20.48
C ILE A 152 -13.41 27.49 -21.96
N GLY A 153 -14.58 27.58 -22.61
CA GLY A 153 -14.73 27.51 -24.07
C GLY A 153 -14.48 26.13 -24.67
N ARG A 154 -14.60 25.05 -23.88
CA ARG A 154 -14.35 23.67 -24.33
C ARG A 154 -15.57 22.75 -24.21
N ASP A 155 -16.75 23.27 -23.91
CA ASP A 155 -17.95 22.45 -23.65
C ASP A 155 -18.32 21.54 -24.82
N SER A 156 -18.38 22.11 -26.04
CA SER A 156 -18.68 21.35 -27.26
C SER A 156 -17.62 20.28 -27.56
N LEU A 157 -16.35 20.61 -27.30
CA LEU A 157 -15.24 19.68 -27.47
C LEU A 157 -15.33 18.53 -26.47
N ILE A 158 -15.59 18.81 -25.19
CA ILE A 158 -15.73 17.80 -24.14
C ILE A 158 -16.88 16.86 -24.49
N SER A 159 -18.03 17.37 -24.95
CA SER A 159 -19.13 16.55 -25.44
C SER A 159 -18.72 15.66 -26.62
N SER A 160 -18.05 16.22 -27.62
CA SER A 160 -17.59 15.44 -28.78
C SER A 160 -16.59 14.35 -28.41
N LEU A 161 -15.66 14.63 -27.48
CA LEU A 161 -14.67 13.66 -27.01
C LEU A 161 -15.31 12.53 -26.20
N ALA A 162 -16.31 12.85 -25.36
CA ALA A 162 -17.06 11.85 -24.61
C ALA A 162 -17.79 10.87 -25.55
N GLU A 163 -18.46 11.39 -26.60
CA GLU A 163 -19.11 10.58 -27.63
C GLU A 163 -18.10 9.72 -28.43
N GLN A 164 -16.98 10.32 -28.83
CA GLN A 164 -15.91 9.60 -29.54
C GLN A 164 -15.36 8.45 -28.70
N LEU A 165 -15.09 8.70 -27.41
CA LEU A 165 -14.55 7.70 -26.51
C LEU A 165 -15.51 6.52 -26.32
N LEU A 166 -16.81 6.77 -26.18
CA LEU A 166 -17.82 5.70 -26.12
C LEU A 166 -17.90 4.87 -27.40
N SER A 167 -17.58 5.47 -28.57
CA SER A 167 -17.63 4.77 -29.86
C SER A 167 -16.35 4.00 -30.22
N GLN A 168 -15.16 4.49 -29.83
CA GLN A 168 -13.87 3.93 -30.26
C GLN A 168 -13.00 3.38 -29.11
N ARG A 169 -13.42 3.56 -27.86
CA ARG A 169 -12.76 3.15 -26.61
C ARG A 169 -11.37 3.71 -26.33
N PHE A 170 -10.65 4.23 -27.31
CA PHE A 170 -9.31 4.79 -27.09
C PHE A 170 -9.13 6.11 -27.83
N VAL A 171 -8.90 7.17 -27.06
CA VAL A 171 -8.62 8.51 -27.57
C VAL A 171 -7.34 9.05 -26.94
N THR A 172 -6.51 9.69 -27.75
CA THR A 172 -5.31 10.41 -27.29
C THR A 172 -5.45 11.89 -27.58
N LEU A 173 -5.43 12.70 -26.52
CA LEU A 173 -5.33 14.15 -26.64
C LEU A 173 -3.86 14.52 -26.85
N THR A 174 -3.54 15.00 -28.05
CA THR A 174 -2.22 15.55 -28.37
C THR A 174 -2.24 17.07 -28.35
N GLY A 175 -1.07 17.67 -28.19
CA GLY A 175 -0.93 19.11 -28.28
C GLY A 175 0.26 19.63 -27.47
N PRO A 176 0.63 20.91 -27.66
CA PRO A 176 1.78 21.49 -26.98
C PRO A 176 1.60 21.52 -25.45
N GLY A 177 2.69 21.72 -24.73
CA GLY A 177 2.65 21.91 -23.28
C GLY A 177 1.75 23.10 -22.89
N GLY A 178 1.04 23.01 -21.76
CA GLY A 178 0.24 24.13 -21.24
C GLY A 178 -1.08 24.43 -21.97
N ILE A 179 -1.43 23.67 -23.01
CA ILE A 179 -2.63 23.91 -23.83
C ILE A 179 -3.96 23.49 -23.16
N GLY A 180 -3.90 22.77 -22.04
CA GLY A 180 -5.08 22.33 -21.28
C GLY A 180 -5.51 20.87 -21.47
N LYS A 181 -4.64 19.99 -21.97
CA LYS A 181 -4.97 18.56 -22.20
C LYS A 181 -5.49 17.85 -20.94
N THR A 182 -4.78 17.98 -19.82
CA THR A 182 -5.17 17.39 -18.53
C THR A 182 -6.53 17.93 -18.07
N THR A 183 -6.74 19.24 -18.18
CA THR A 183 -8.02 19.88 -17.82
C THR A 183 -9.19 19.33 -18.65
N VAL A 184 -9.01 19.17 -19.96
CA VAL A 184 -10.02 18.58 -20.85
C VAL A 184 -10.23 17.10 -20.54
N ALA A 185 -9.17 16.32 -20.33
CA ALA A 185 -9.27 14.89 -20.03
C ALA A 185 -10.03 14.63 -18.72
N THR A 186 -9.72 15.40 -17.69
CA THR A 186 -10.43 15.39 -16.41
C THR A 186 -11.91 15.72 -16.59
N ALA A 187 -12.25 16.77 -17.34
CA ALA A 187 -13.64 17.16 -17.57
C ALA A 187 -14.43 16.10 -18.37
N VAL A 188 -13.80 15.47 -19.38
CA VAL A 188 -14.38 14.33 -20.11
C VAL A 188 -14.63 13.15 -19.16
N ALA A 189 -13.68 12.83 -18.29
CA ALA A 189 -13.82 11.74 -17.32
C ALA A 189 -14.96 11.99 -16.33
N GLN A 190 -15.05 13.20 -15.76
CA GLN A 190 -16.14 13.58 -14.86
C GLN A 190 -17.51 13.50 -15.53
N ARG A 191 -17.61 13.98 -16.77
CA ARG A 191 -18.84 13.89 -17.56
C ARG A 191 -19.26 12.44 -17.76
N LEU A 192 -18.33 11.57 -18.17
CA LEU A 192 -18.61 10.16 -18.41
C LEU A 192 -18.93 9.38 -17.13
N ALA A 193 -18.32 9.74 -16.00
CA ALA A 193 -18.69 9.21 -14.70
C ALA A 193 -20.16 9.52 -14.36
N HIS A 194 -20.60 10.76 -14.60
CA HIS A 194 -21.96 11.19 -14.29
C HIS A 194 -23.02 10.68 -15.30
N GLU A 195 -22.76 10.83 -16.60
CA GLU A 195 -23.74 10.53 -17.67
C GLU A 195 -23.80 9.05 -18.02
N SER A 196 -22.65 8.37 -18.04
CA SER A 196 -22.52 6.98 -18.50
C SER A 196 -22.31 5.98 -17.37
N LYS A 197 -22.25 6.45 -16.11
CA LYS A 197 -21.97 5.64 -14.91
C LYS A 197 -20.73 4.75 -15.08
N LEU A 198 -19.71 5.30 -15.75
CA LEU A 198 -18.40 4.64 -15.86
C LEU A 198 -17.63 4.89 -14.56
N ASP A 199 -17.02 3.84 -14.01
CA ASP A 199 -15.99 4.03 -13.00
C ASP A 199 -14.82 4.79 -13.66
N THR A 200 -14.14 5.66 -12.93
CA THR A 200 -13.01 6.45 -13.47
C THR A 200 -11.78 6.27 -12.62
N CYS A 201 -10.66 5.95 -13.26
CA CYS A 201 -9.35 5.88 -12.61
C CYS A 201 -8.39 6.85 -13.31
N PHE A 202 -7.86 7.81 -12.56
CA PHE A 202 -6.87 8.76 -13.04
C PHE A 202 -5.46 8.33 -12.65
N VAL A 203 -4.56 8.27 -13.63
CA VAL A 203 -3.16 7.88 -13.45
C VAL A 203 -2.26 8.97 -14.04
N ASP A 204 -1.65 9.75 -13.15
CA ASP A 204 -0.58 10.68 -13.54
C ASP A 204 0.71 9.90 -13.76
N LEU A 205 1.17 9.81 -15.03
CA LEU A 205 2.43 9.16 -15.36
C LEU A 205 3.63 10.10 -15.24
N ALA A 206 3.48 11.40 -14.96
CA ALA A 206 4.63 12.32 -14.80
C ALA A 206 5.72 11.81 -13.82
N PRO A 207 5.38 11.10 -12.72
CA PRO A 207 6.37 10.48 -11.84
C PRO A 207 7.10 9.25 -12.39
N ALA A 208 6.75 8.74 -13.57
CA ALA A 208 7.30 7.53 -14.18
C ALA A 208 8.62 7.83 -14.90
N THR A 209 9.72 7.86 -14.16
CA THR A 209 11.07 8.09 -14.69
C THR A 209 11.54 7.08 -15.76
N SER A 210 10.88 5.93 -15.89
CA SER A 210 11.15 4.93 -16.92
C SER A 210 9.92 4.08 -17.22
N GLY A 211 9.87 3.48 -18.42
CA GLY A 211 8.74 2.69 -18.90
C GLY A 211 8.38 1.49 -18.01
N GLN A 212 9.34 0.93 -17.26
CA GLN A 212 9.12 -0.21 -16.38
C GLN A 212 8.15 0.10 -15.22
N TRP A 213 8.00 1.38 -14.85
CA TRP A 213 7.15 1.80 -13.73
C TRP A 213 5.67 1.94 -14.12
N VAL A 214 5.35 2.01 -15.41
CA VAL A 214 3.98 2.26 -15.91
C VAL A 214 3.00 1.21 -15.39
N ALA A 215 3.33 -0.08 -15.52
CA ALA A 215 2.46 -1.15 -15.06
C ALA A 215 2.24 -1.14 -13.54
N GLY A 216 3.28 -0.84 -12.76
CA GLY A 216 3.17 -0.71 -11.31
C GLY A 216 2.32 0.48 -10.87
N MET A 217 2.39 1.60 -11.59
CA MET A 217 1.56 2.78 -11.34
C MET A 217 0.09 2.53 -11.70
N LEU A 218 -0.17 1.86 -12.83
CA LEU A 218 -1.51 1.39 -13.21
C LEU A 218 -2.09 0.46 -12.13
N ALA A 219 -1.32 -0.55 -11.73
CA ALA A 219 -1.72 -1.50 -10.71
C ALA A 219 -2.06 -0.76 -9.40
N SER A 220 -1.16 0.12 -8.94
CA SER A 220 -1.37 0.91 -7.72
C SER A 220 -2.62 1.81 -7.80
N ALA A 221 -2.89 2.46 -8.93
CA ALA A 221 -4.05 3.34 -9.09
C ALA A 221 -5.36 2.55 -9.14
N LEU A 222 -5.33 1.34 -9.70
CA LEU A 222 -6.48 0.44 -9.77
C LEU A 222 -6.69 -0.38 -8.49
N GLY A 223 -5.82 -0.22 -7.49
CA GLY A 223 -5.83 -1.04 -6.27
C GLY A 223 -5.44 -2.49 -6.52
N ILE A 224 -4.76 -2.79 -7.63
CA ILE A 224 -4.33 -4.13 -8.05
C ILE A 224 -2.88 -4.35 -7.60
N GLN A 225 -2.62 -5.46 -6.94
CA GLN A 225 -1.25 -5.96 -6.70
C GLN A 225 -0.79 -6.82 -7.87
N THR A 226 0.32 -6.46 -8.52
CA THR A 226 0.95 -7.33 -9.52
C THR A 226 2.32 -7.78 -9.05
N VAL A 227 2.50 -9.09 -8.90
CA VAL A 227 3.81 -9.71 -8.64
C VAL A 227 4.26 -10.66 -9.75
N SER A 228 3.54 -10.63 -10.87
CA SER A 228 3.94 -11.30 -12.10
C SER A 228 5.16 -10.61 -12.71
N THR A 229 6.01 -11.38 -13.40
CA THR A 229 7.04 -10.85 -14.30
C THR A 229 6.42 -10.10 -15.48
N GLU A 230 5.16 -10.39 -15.79
CA GLU A 230 4.32 -9.69 -16.76
C GLU A 230 3.09 -9.10 -16.05
N PRO A 231 3.16 -7.86 -15.54
CA PRO A 231 2.08 -7.26 -14.76
C PRO A 231 0.86 -6.87 -15.60
N LEU A 232 1.04 -6.50 -16.88
CA LEU A 232 -0.03 -5.98 -17.73
C LEU A 232 -1.15 -6.99 -18.04
N PRO A 233 -0.86 -8.26 -18.39
CA PRO A 233 -1.92 -9.27 -18.59
C PRO A 233 -2.77 -9.51 -17.34
N THR A 234 -2.16 -9.49 -16.15
CA THR A 234 -2.88 -9.63 -14.88
C THR A 234 -3.81 -8.46 -14.62
N ILE A 235 -3.34 -7.23 -14.84
CA ILE A 235 -4.17 -6.02 -14.72
C ILE A 235 -5.35 -6.10 -15.69
N ALA A 236 -5.08 -6.48 -16.95
CA ALA A 236 -6.12 -6.54 -17.96
C ALA A 236 -7.19 -7.62 -17.66
N ALA A 237 -6.78 -8.77 -17.11
CA ALA A 237 -7.71 -9.80 -16.65
C ALA A 237 -8.61 -9.29 -15.48
N ALA A 238 -8.05 -8.53 -14.54
CA ALA A 238 -8.82 -7.93 -13.45
C ALA A 238 -9.83 -6.87 -13.93
N LEU A 239 -9.54 -6.22 -15.06
CA LEU A 239 -10.43 -5.23 -15.68
C LEU A 239 -11.46 -5.83 -16.65
N ALA A 240 -11.42 -7.15 -16.92
CA ALA A 240 -12.21 -7.75 -17.99
C ALA A 240 -13.73 -7.55 -17.83
N GLU A 241 -14.23 -7.60 -16.60
CA GLU A 241 -15.64 -7.42 -16.26
C GLU A 241 -15.98 -6.00 -15.77
N ARG A 242 -14.98 -5.12 -15.66
CA ARG A 242 -15.15 -3.75 -15.13
C ARG A 242 -15.43 -2.75 -16.24
N ARG A 243 -16.44 -1.92 -16.02
CA ARG A 243 -16.82 -0.85 -16.95
C ARG A 243 -16.16 0.46 -16.55
N LEU A 244 -14.88 0.59 -16.90
CA LEU A 244 -13.94 1.59 -16.39
C LEU A 244 -13.44 2.52 -17.51
N LEU A 245 -13.32 3.81 -17.19
CA LEU A 245 -12.52 4.77 -17.93
C LEU A 245 -11.18 5.01 -17.22
N LEU A 246 -10.09 4.66 -17.89
CA LEU A 246 -8.73 4.91 -17.47
C LEU A 246 -8.20 6.19 -18.13
N VAL A 247 -7.83 7.18 -17.33
CA VAL A 247 -7.18 8.40 -17.81
C VAL A 247 -5.68 8.32 -17.54
N LEU A 248 -4.87 8.30 -18.60
CA LEU A 248 -3.41 8.27 -18.52
C LEU A 248 -2.85 9.64 -18.88
N ASP A 249 -2.44 10.42 -17.88
CA ASP A 249 -1.92 11.77 -18.07
C ASP A 249 -0.39 11.77 -18.24
N ASN A 250 0.14 12.68 -19.06
CA ASN A 250 1.59 12.93 -19.25
C ASN A 250 2.37 11.75 -19.88
N CYS A 251 1.83 11.08 -20.91
CA CYS A 251 2.45 9.89 -21.52
C CYS A 251 3.74 10.17 -22.32
N GLU A 252 4.08 11.43 -22.63
CA GLU A 252 5.16 11.79 -23.58
C GLU A 252 6.56 11.23 -23.29
N HIS A 253 6.87 10.91 -22.03
CA HIS A 253 8.19 10.44 -21.63
C HIS A 253 8.27 8.90 -21.51
N VAL A 254 7.13 8.21 -21.60
CA VAL A 254 6.99 6.75 -21.47
C VAL A 254 6.19 6.14 -22.62
N LEU A 255 6.19 6.79 -23.80
CA LEU A 255 5.34 6.43 -24.94
C LEU A 255 5.33 4.93 -25.29
N PRO A 256 6.47 4.23 -25.45
CA PRO A 256 6.45 2.82 -25.84
C PRO A 256 5.77 1.93 -24.79
N ALA A 257 6.03 2.20 -23.50
CA ALA A 257 5.46 1.43 -22.40
C ALA A 257 3.98 1.76 -22.17
N ALA A 258 3.59 3.02 -22.36
CA ALA A 258 2.18 3.43 -22.31
C ALA A 258 1.39 2.80 -23.47
N ALA A 259 1.94 2.79 -24.69
CA ALA A 259 1.33 2.14 -25.85
C ALA A 259 1.07 0.64 -25.60
N ASP A 260 2.11 -0.10 -25.17
CA ASP A 260 2.01 -1.53 -24.86
C ASP A 260 0.98 -1.82 -23.75
N ALA A 261 0.95 -0.98 -22.71
CA ALA A 261 -0.06 -1.08 -21.66
C ALA A 261 -1.48 -0.89 -22.20
N VAL A 262 -1.72 0.16 -22.99
CA VAL A 262 -3.05 0.45 -23.55
C VAL A 262 -3.51 -0.66 -24.49
N GLU A 263 -2.64 -1.13 -25.38
CA GLU A 263 -2.96 -2.22 -26.31
C GLU A 263 -3.33 -3.52 -25.56
N THR A 264 -2.55 -3.87 -24.55
CA THR A 264 -2.79 -5.07 -23.74
C THR A 264 -4.11 -4.96 -22.96
N LEU A 265 -4.38 -3.79 -22.36
CA LEU A 265 -5.63 -3.55 -21.65
C LEU A 265 -6.84 -3.62 -22.59
N LEU A 266 -6.79 -2.95 -23.75
CA LEU A 266 -7.90 -2.95 -24.70
C LEU A 266 -8.15 -4.34 -25.30
N ARG A 267 -7.11 -5.15 -25.49
CA ARG A 267 -7.24 -6.52 -26.02
C ARG A 267 -7.94 -7.46 -25.05
N CYS A 268 -7.65 -7.36 -23.75
CA CYS A 268 -8.11 -8.31 -22.74
C CYS A 268 -9.29 -7.78 -21.89
N ALA A 269 -9.54 -6.47 -21.86
CA ALA A 269 -10.63 -5.85 -21.11
C ALA A 269 -11.67 -5.19 -22.06
N PRO A 270 -12.74 -5.90 -22.45
CA PRO A 270 -13.67 -5.42 -23.46
C PRO A 270 -14.48 -4.19 -23.04
N GLN A 271 -14.66 -3.98 -21.74
CA GLN A 271 -15.42 -2.88 -21.13
C GLN A 271 -14.54 -1.72 -20.64
N CYS A 272 -13.23 -1.75 -20.94
CA CYS A 272 -12.28 -0.71 -20.58
C CYS A 272 -12.18 0.36 -21.68
N TYR A 273 -12.24 1.63 -21.27
CA TYR A 273 -12.05 2.81 -22.10
C TYR A 273 -10.78 3.54 -21.65
N VAL A 274 -10.01 4.05 -22.59
CA VAL A 274 -8.73 4.72 -22.30
C VAL A 274 -8.70 6.11 -22.92
N LEU A 275 -8.39 7.11 -22.10
CA LEU A 275 -8.12 8.47 -22.52
C LEU A 275 -6.69 8.84 -22.14
N THR A 276 -5.83 9.10 -23.11
CA THR A 276 -4.45 9.51 -22.82
C THR A 276 -4.22 10.98 -23.13
N THR A 277 -3.33 11.62 -22.38
CA THR A 277 -2.78 12.94 -22.72
C THR A 277 -1.30 12.81 -23.03
N SER A 278 -0.86 13.44 -24.11
CA SER A 278 0.54 13.42 -24.53
C SER A 278 0.89 14.63 -25.39
N ARG A 279 2.19 14.91 -25.58
CA ARG A 279 2.66 15.91 -26.55
C ARG A 279 2.60 15.40 -27.98
N GLU A 280 2.78 14.10 -28.16
CA GLU A 280 2.75 13.42 -29.45
C GLU A 280 1.94 12.11 -29.37
N PRO A 281 1.45 11.57 -30.50
CA PRO A 281 0.70 10.31 -30.50
C PRO A 281 1.47 9.16 -29.88
N LEU A 282 0.77 8.25 -29.20
CA LEU A 282 1.36 7.02 -28.63
C LEU A 282 1.78 6.04 -29.73
N ARG A 283 1.13 6.11 -30.90
CA ARG A 283 1.25 5.17 -32.02
C ARG A 283 0.83 3.75 -31.65
N ALA A 284 -0.21 3.65 -30.84
CA ALA A 284 -0.78 2.39 -30.37
C ALA A 284 -1.92 1.91 -31.27
N ASP A 285 -2.13 0.60 -31.33
CA ASP A 285 -3.22 0.00 -32.09
C ASP A 285 -4.60 0.48 -31.58
N GLY A 286 -5.45 0.94 -32.50
CA GLY A 286 -6.78 1.48 -32.17
C GLY A 286 -6.77 2.93 -31.66
N GLU A 287 -5.62 3.62 -31.67
CA GLU A 287 -5.49 5.01 -31.22
C GLU A 287 -6.29 5.99 -32.12
N ARG A 288 -7.20 6.74 -31.50
CA ARG A 288 -7.80 7.93 -32.11
C ARG A 288 -7.14 9.20 -31.58
N VAL A 289 -6.28 9.79 -32.39
CA VAL A 289 -5.60 11.04 -32.04
C VAL A 289 -6.53 12.24 -32.24
N HIS A 290 -6.64 13.08 -31.22
CA HIS A 290 -7.29 14.39 -31.26
C HIS A 290 -6.29 15.48 -30.90
N ASP A 291 -5.95 16.33 -31.87
CA ASP A 291 -5.06 17.47 -31.66
C ASP A 291 -5.81 18.64 -31.00
N LEU A 292 -5.42 18.98 -29.77
CA LEU A 292 -6.10 20.02 -29.00
C LEU A 292 -5.73 21.40 -29.55
N ALA A 293 -6.67 22.02 -30.26
CA ALA A 293 -6.51 23.37 -30.79
C ALA A 293 -6.28 24.40 -29.67
N PRO A 294 -5.57 25.51 -29.92
CA PRO A 294 -5.50 26.65 -28.99
C PRO A 294 -6.87 27.27 -28.67
N LEU A 295 -6.90 28.14 -27.66
CA LEU A 295 -8.11 28.89 -27.33
C LEU A 295 -8.46 29.88 -28.45
N GLU A 296 -9.75 30.09 -28.67
CA GLU A 296 -10.24 31.00 -29.70
C GLU A 296 -9.96 32.47 -29.30
N VAL A 297 -9.46 33.24 -30.27
CA VAL A 297 -9.16 34.67 -30.15
C VAL A 297 -9.55 35.37 -31.47
N PRO A 298 -10.07 36.61 -31.44
CA PRO A 298 -10.47 37.32 -32.66
C PRO A 298 -9.33 37.53 -33.65
N ASP A 299 -9.67 37.52 -34.95
CA ASP A 299 -8.73 37.85 -36.03
C ASP A 299 -8.23 39.31 -35.94
N GLU A 300 -7.05 39.56 -36.51
CA GLU A 300 -6.46 40.89 -36.55
C GLU A 300 -7.33 41.87 -37.37
N GLY A 301 -7.67 43.02 -36.78
CA GLY A 301 -8.56 44.01 -37.39
C GLY A 301 -10.05 43.85 -37.06
N THR A 302 -10.45 42.78 -36.37
CA THR A 302 -11.82 42.61 -35.85
C THR A 302 -12.11 43.67 -34.79
N ARG A 303 -13.16 44.47 -34.97
CA ARG A 303 -13.61 45.47 -34.00
C ARG A 303 -14.72 44.86 -33.13
N LEU A 304 -14.44 44.72 -31.84
CA LEU A 304 -15.37 44.18 -30.84
C LEU A 304 -15.43 45.15 -29.67
N ASN A 305 -16.58 45.22 -29.00
CA ASN A 305 -16.65 45.78 -27.64
C ASN A 305 -16.23 44.72 -26.60
N ALA A 306 -16.05 45.13 -25.34
CA ALA A 306 -15.61 44.26 -24.26
C ALA A 306 -16.55 43.07 -24.02
N SER A 307 -17.87 43.27 -24.17
CA SER A 307 -18.85 42.20 -24.02
C SER A 307 -18.75 41.15 -25.12
N GLU A 308 -18.56 41.57 -26.36
CA GLU A 308 -18.37 40.68 -27.52
C GLU A 308 -17.03 39.93 -27.45
N ALA A 309 -15.98 40.60 -26.97
CA ALA A 309 -14.67 40.00 -26.80
C ALA A 309 -14.67 38.86 -25.76
N MET A 310 -15.51 38.94 -24.72
CA MET A 310 -15.67 37.89 -23.70
C MET A 310 -16.26 36.58 -24.23
N ALA A 311 -16.84 36.55 -25.44
CA ALA A 311 -17.27 35.32 -26.09
C ALA A 311 -16.08 34.45 -26.58
N TRP A 312 -14.90 35.05 -26.74
CA TRP A 312 -13.70 34.38 -27.21
C TRP A 312 -12.92 33.80 -26.04
N SER A 313 -12.73 32.47 -26.04
CA SER A 313 -12.20 31.73 -24.89
C SER A 313 -10.83 32.20 -24.40
N GLY A 314 -9.94 32.65 -25.29
CA GLY A 314 -8.62 33.17 -24.91
C GLY A 314 -8.69 34.52 -24.18
N VAL A 315 -9.60 35.40 -24.62
CA VAL A 315 -9.88 36.69 -23.98
C VAL A 315 -10.56 36.47 -22.63
N ARG A 316 -11.56 35.59 -22.58
CA ARG A 316 -12.28 35.24 -21.36
C ARG A 316 -11.33 34.69 -20.29
N LEU A 317 -10.47 33.73 -20.66
CA LEU A 317 -9.46 33.19 -19.75
C LEU A 317 -8.54 34.29 -19.22
N PHE A 318 -8.00 35.15 -20.10
CA PHE A 318 -7.12 36.25 -19.68
C PHE A 318 -7.80 37.15 -18.65
N VAL A 319 -9.02 37.63 -18.94
CA VAL A 319 -9.75 38.54 -18.05
C VAL A 319 -10.10 37.88 -16.72
N GLU A 320 -10.54 36.62 -16.72
CA GLU A 320 -10.85 35.89 -15.49
C GLU A 320 -9.60 35.69 -14.62
N ARG A 321 -8.44 35.39 -15.21
CA ARG A 321 -7.18 35.28 -14.46
C ARG A 321 -6.71 36.61 -13.90
N VAL A 322 -6.85 37.70 -14.65
CA VAL A 322 -6.55 39.05 -14.11
C VAL A 322 -7.43 39.36 -12.92
N ARG A 323 -8.76 39.14 -13.03
CA ARG A 323 -9.72 39.38 -11.95
C ARG A 323 -9.48 38.52 -10.71
N ALA A 324 -8.97 37.30 -10.89
CA ALA A 324 -8.62 36.43 -9.77
C ALA A 324 -7.47 37.01 -8.92
N LEU A 325 -6.58 37.80 -9.51
CA LEU A 325 -5.40 38.42 -8.86
C LEU A 325 -5.59 39.91 -8.52
N ASP A 326 -6.52 40.56 -9.22
CA ASP A 326 -6.94 41.95 -9.04
C ASP A 326 -8.47 42.05 -9.17
N PRO A 327 -9.22 41.83 -8.07
CA PRO A 327 -10.69 41.85 -8.08
C PRO A 327 -11.30 43.17 -8.56
N ASP A 328 -10.56 44.27 -8.49
CA ASP A 328 -11.00 45.61 -8.90
C ASP A 328 -10.79 45.87 -10.41
N PHE A 329 -10.19 44.92 -11.14
CA PHE A 329 -9.93 45.06 -12.57
C PHE A 329 -11.22 45.09 -13.42
N VAL A 330 -11.42 46.20 -14.13
CA VAL A 330 -12.54 46.40 -15.05
C VAL A 330 -12.08 46.31 -16.50
N PHE A 331 -12.42 45.20 -17.17
CA PHE A 331 -12.22 45.04 -18.60
C PHE A 331 -13.20 45.93 -19.39
N ASN A 332 -12.67 46.88 -20.17
CA ASN A 332 -13.44 47.86 -20.93
C ASN A 332 -13.04 47.86 -22.42
N ASP A 333 -13.81 48.59 -23.24
CA ASP A 333 -13.63 48.61 -24.71
C ASP A 333 -12.23 49.07 -25.15
N THR A 334 -11.53 49.87 -24.34
CA THR A 334 -10.18 50.36 -24.67
C THR A 334 -9.10 49.29 -24.50
N ASP A 335 -9.36 48.25 -23.71
CA ASP A 335 -8.42 47.15 -23.45
C ASP A 335 -8.54 46.02 -24.49
N VAL A 336 -9.66 45.94 -25.21
CA VAL A 336 -9.98 44.82 -26.13
C VAL A 336 -8.87 44.56 -27.14
N ALA A 337 -8.39 45.62 -27.80
CA ALA A 337 -7.34 45.49 -28.81
C ALA A 337 -6.02 44.95 -28.23
N ALA A 338 -5.65 45.42 -27.03
CA ALA A 338 -4.44 45.02 -26.34
C ALA A 338 -4.53 43.57 -25.83
N VAL A 339 -5.64 43.18 -25.20
CA VAL A 339 -5.87 41.80 -24.75
C VAL A 339 -5.87 40.83 -25.93
N CYS A 340 -6.56 41.15 -27.02
CA CYS A 340 -6.55 40.29 -28.22
C CYS A 340 -5.14 40.16 -28.81
N ALA A 341 -4.36 41.25 -28.82
CA ALA A 341 -2.97 41.20 -29.27
C ALA A 341 -2.09 40.34 -28.36
N ILE A 342 -2.25 40.43 -27.04
CA ILE A 342 -1.56 39.58 -26.07
C ILE A 342 -1.90 38.11 -26.32
N CYS A 343 -3.18 37.74 -26.37
CA CYS A 343 -3.59 36.35 -26.57
C CYS A 343 -3.07 35.79 -27.90
N ARG A 344 -3.10 36.55 -29.00
CA ARG A 344 -2.50 36.13 -30.29
C ARG A 344 -1.00 35.91 -30.20
N LYS A 345 -0.26 36.81 -29.53
CA LYS A 345 1.20 36.67 -29.34
C LYS A 345 1.59 35.47 -28.50
N LEU A 346 0.69 35.02 -27.63
CA LEU A 346 0.86 33.84 -26.80
C LEU A 346 0.34 32.56 -27.50
N ASP A 347 0.10 32.62 -28.81
CA ASP A 347 -0.50 31.56 -29.63
C ASP A 347 -1.80 30.99 -29.05
N SER A 348 -2.48 31.79 -28.23
CA SER A 348 -3.67 31.41 -27.46
C SER A 348 -3.48 30.15 -26.61
N ASN A 349 -2.24 29.90 -26.16
CA ASN A 349 -1.91 28.83 -25.23
C ASN A 349 -2.44 29.18 -23.83
N ALA A 350 -3.27 28.29 -23.26
CA ALA A 350 -3.94 28.55 -21.99
C ALA A 350 -2.96 28.93 -20.89
N LEU A 351 -1.94 28.10 -20.62
CA LEU A 351 -0.95 28.37 -19.58
C LEU A 351 -0.15 29.66 -19.85
N ALA A 352 0.23 29.93 -21.10
CA ALA A 352 0.94 31.17 -21.44
C ALA A 352 0.06 32.41 -21.16
N ILE A 353 -1.24 32.33 -21.46
CA ILE A 353 -2.24 33.35 -21.12
C ILE A 353 -2.32 33.54 -19.61
N GLU A 354 -2.38 32.47 -18.82
CA GLU A 354 -2.43 32.56 -17.35
C GLU A 354 -1.18 33.24 -16.77
N ILE A 355 0.00 32.85 -17.26
CA ILE A 355 1.28 33.44 -16.84
C ILE A 355 1.34 34.94 -17.19
N ALA A 356 0.84 35.33 -18.37
CA ALA A 356 0.80 36.73 -18.78
C ALA A 356 -0.25 37.55 -18.01
N ALA A 357 -1.43 36.98 -17.76
CA ALA A 357 -2.49 37.61 -16.98
C ALA A 357 -2.02 37.97 -15.57
N ALA A 358 -1.20 37.11 -14.95
CA ALA A 358 -0.59 37.36 -13.64
C ALA A 358 0.39 38.55 -13.59
N ARG A 359 0.60 39.26 -14.72
CA ARG A 359 1.53 40.39 -14.84
C ARG A 359 0.82 41.72 -15.08
N VAL A 360 -0.49 41.68 -15.33
CA VAL A 360 -1.29 42.88 -15.58
C VAL A 360 -1.27 43.83 -14.38
N ARG A 361 -1.30 43.30 -13.16
CA ARG A 361 -1.21 44.12 -11.94
C ARG A 361 0.08 44.95 -11.85
N THR A 362 1.19 44.46 -12.42
CA THR A 362 2.50 45.12 -12.34
C THR A 362 2.74 46.09 -13.49
N PHE A 363 2.33 45.73 -14.71
CA PHE A 363 2.69 46.48 -15.91
C PHE A 363 1.49 47.14 -16.61
N GLY A 364 0.26 46.74 -16.29
CA GLY A 364 -0.92 47.12 -17.07
C GLY A 364 -1.03 46.37 -18.40
N VAL A 365 -2.23 46.35 -18.97
CA VAL A 365 -2.54 45.58 -20.19
C VAL A 365 -1.80 46.15 -21.42
N GLN A 366 -1.72 47.48 -21.53
CA GLN A 366 -1.13 48.15 -22.70
C GLN A 366 0.39 47.94 -22.78
N ASP A 367 1.11 48.14 -21.67
CA ASP A 367 2.56 48.00 -21.66
C ASP A 367 2.99 46.53 -21.83
N LEU A 368 2.16 45.58 -21.40
CA LEU A 368 2.40 44.15 -21.62
C LEU A 368 2.45 43.79 -23.11
N VAL A 369 1.67 44.46 -23.98
CA VAL A 369 1.74 44.25 -25.44
C VAL A 369 3.13 44.59 -25.97
N GLY A 370 3.71 45.70 -25.53
CA GLY A 370 5.03 46.19 -25.95
C GLY A 370 6.18 45.36 -25.38
N LEU A 371 6.06 44.89 -24.14
CA LEU A 371 7.01 43.98 -23.51
C LEU A 371 7.10 42.65 -24.26
N LEU A 372 5.95 42.11 -24.68
CA LEU A 372 5.90 40.91 -25.51
C LEU A 372 6.52 41.14 -26.91
N ASP A 373 6.52 42.36 -27.46
CA ASP A 373 7.23 42.66 -28.72
C ASP A 373 8.76 42.66 -28.57
N GLY A 374 9.27 43.23 -27.48
CA GLY A 374 10.71 43.40 -27.24
C GLY A 374 11.44 42.09 -26.92
N SER A 375 10.93 41.32 -25.96
CA SER A 375 11.56 40.09 -25.49
C SER A 375 11.43 38.92 -26.49
N PHE A 376 10.30 38.79 -27.18
CA PHE A 376 10.10 37.74 -28.20
C PHE A 376 11.02 37.95 -29.42
N ARG A 377 11.19 39.19 -29.90
CA ARG A 377 12.00 39.48 -31.09
C ARG A 377 13.51 39.30 -30.84
N LEU A 378 14.01 39.62 -29.65
CA LEU A 378 15.42 39.50 -29.31
C LEU A 378 15.88 38.03 -29.12
N GLN A 379 14.98 37.13 -28.74
CA GLN A 379 15.32 35.72 -28.44
C GLN A 379 14.95 34.73 -29.57
N MET A 380 14.03 35.09 -30.47
CA MET A 380 13.67 34.30 -31.67
C MET A 380 14.83 34.09 -32.66
N THR A 381 15.90 34.88 -32.58
CA THR A 381 17.09 34.78 -33.44
C THR A 381 18.13 33.77 -32.95
N GLY A 382 18.06 33.28 -31.70
CA GLY A 382 19.12 32.48 -31.06
C GLY A 382 19.00 30.95 -31.16
N ARG A 383 17.79 30.37 -31.24
CA ARG A 383 17.58 28.89 -31.24
C ARG A 383 16.94 28.42 -32.55
N ARG A 384 17.77 28.11 -33.56
CA ARG A 384 17.34 27.74 -34.93
C ARG A 384 16.77 26.33 -35.10
N THR A 385 16.78 25.46 -34.07
CA THR A 385 16.52 24.01 -34.23
C THR A 385 15.20 23.49 -33.63
N ALA A 386 14.36 24.32 -32.99
CA ALA A 386 13.05 23.90 -32.47
C ALA A 386 11.87 24.32 -33.38
N LEU A 387 10.88 23.42 -33.52
CA LEU A 387 9.60 23.62 -34.24
C LEU A 387 8.90 24.93 -33.79
N ALA A 388 8.35 25.69 -34.74
CA ALA A 388 7.88 27.07 -34.54
C ALA A 388 6.91 27.28 -33.37
N ARG A 389 6.10 26.28 -33.00
CA ARG A 389 5.07 26.35 -31.94
C ARG A 389 5.60 26.12 -30.51
N HIS A 390 6.81 25.54 -30.37
CA HIS A 390 7.46 25.36 -29.06
C HIS A 390 8.10 26.66 -28.54
N ARG A 391 8.22 27.68 -29.40
CA ARG A 391 8.95 28.92 -29.10
C ARG A 391 8.18 29.82 -28.17
N THR A 392 6.85 29.83 -28.22
CA THR A 392 6.03 30.82 -27.51
C THR A 392 5.95 30.56 -26.02
N LEU A 393 5.64 29.33 -25.59
CA LEU A 393 5.64 29.00 -24.15
C LEU A 393 7.05 29.04 -23.56
N SER A 394 8.08 28.55 -24.28
CA SER A 394 9.47 28.68 -23.85
C SER A 394 9.92 30.14 -23.76
N ALA A 395 9.52 31.02 -24.69
CA ALA A 395 9.82 32.45 -24.62
C ALA A 395 9.10 33.13 -23.46
N THR A 396 7.83 32.78 -23.17
CA THR A 396 7.12 33.27 -21.99
C THR A 396 7.78 32.81 -20.69
N LEU A 397 8.27 31.57 -20.64
CA LEU A 397 9.03 31.02 -19.50
C LEU A 397 10.43 31.65 -19.39
N ASP A 398 11.17 31.84 -20.49
CA ASP A 398 12.46 32.54 -20.52
C ASP A 398 12.32 33.97 -20.01
N TRP A 399 11.28 34.69 -20.45
CA TRP A 399 10.97 36.02 -19.95
C TRP A 399 10.62 35.99 -18.46
N THR A 400 9.70 35.11 -18.05
CA THR A 400 9.31 34.99 -16.64
C THR A 400 10.50 34.68 -15.76
N TYR A 401 11.36 33.77 -16.22
CA TYR A 401 12.61 33.40 -15.56
C TYR A 401 13.59 34.57 -15.47
N SER A 402 13.78 35.34 -16.55
CA SER A 402 14.66 36.51 -16.55
C SER A 402 14.22 37.62 -15.58
N MET A 403 12.92 37.66 -15.26
CA MET A 403 12.33 38.61 -14.31
C MET A 403 12.34 38.10 -12.85
N LEU A 404 12.62 36.81 -12.64
CA LEU A 404 12.80 36.27 -11.31
C LEU A 404 14.07 36.84 -10.68
N SER A 405 14.03 37.07 -9.36
CA SER A 405 15.26 37.37 -8.62
C SER A 405 16.23 36.18 -8.71
N GLY A 406 17.53 36.41 -8.50
CA GLY A 406 18.51 35.31 -8.53
C GLY A 406 18.15 34.18 -7.57
N ASP A 407 17.54 34.53 -6.44
CA ASP A 407 17.07 33.60 -5.42
C ASP A 407 15.87 32.75 -5.88
N GLU A 408 14.91 33.37 -6.56
CA GLU A 408 13.75 32.71 -7.15
C GLU A 408 14.15 31.79 -8.31
N GLN A 409 15.08 32.23 -9.16
CA GLN A 409 15.63 31.40 -10.24
C GLN A 409 16.31 30.15 -9.67
N ALA A 410 17.13 30.31 -8.63
CA ALA A 410 17.82 29.20 -7.98
C ALA A 410 16.82 28.21 -7.36
N MET A 411 15.80 28.70 -6.64
CA MET A 411 14.75 27.84 -6.08
C MET A 411 14.01 27.07 -7.18
N LEU A 412 13.60 27.73 -8.27
CA LEU A 412 12.88 27.09 -9.36
C LEU A 412 13.69 25.94 -10.00
N ARG A 413 14.98 26.18 -10.29
CA ARG A 413 15.89 25.14 -10.82
C ARG A 413 16.03 23.96 -9.86
N GLN A 414 16.21 24.23 -8.57
CA GLN A 414 16.41 23.19 -7.56
C GLN A 414 15.16 22.32 -7.34
N LEU A 415 13.97 22.91 -7.37
CA LEU A 415 12.71 22.17 -7.20
C LEU A 415 12.37 21.30 -8.42
N ALA A 416 13.00 21.53 -9.57
CA ALA A 416 12.74 20.79 -10.80
C ALA A 416 13.08 19.28 -10.71
N VAL A 417 13.88 18.89 -9.72
CA VAL A 417 14.23 17.50 -9.41
C VAL A 417 13.04 16.67 -8.91
N PHE A 418 12.02 17.31 -8.32
CA PHE A 418 10.82 16.60 -7.87
C PHE A 418 9.92 16.26 -9.06
N THR A 419 9.72 14.96 -9.31
CA THR A 419 8.84 14.44 -10.37
C THR A 419 7.37 14.36 -9.97
N GLY A 420 7.05 14.68 -8.71
CA GLY A 420 5.69 14.72 -8.18
C GLY A 420 5.52 15.91 -7.23
N SER A 421 4.48 15.86 -6.40
CA SER A 421 4.27 16.90 -5.40
C SER A 421 5.26 16.81 -4.24
N PHE A 422 5.62 17.92 -3.64
CA PHE A 422 6.57 18.04 -2.54
C PHE A 422 6.03 18.96 -1.43
N THR A 423 6.61 18.89 -0.24
CA THR A 423 6.19 19.65 0.95
C THR A 423 7.01 20.94 1.11
N LEU A 424 6.58 21.84 1.99
CA LEU A 424 7.38 23.01 2.37
C LEU A 424 8.73 22.61 3.00
N ASP A 425 8.78 21.48 3.73
CA ASP A 425 10.03 21.01 4.32
C ASP A 425 10.99 20.47 3.26
N ALA A 426 10.48 19.89 2.17
CA ALA A 426 11.27 19.57 0.99
C ALA A 426 11.89 20.83 0.38
N VAL A 427 11.12 21.92 0.24
CA VAL A 427 11.61 23.21 -0.27
C VAL A 427 12.75 23.72 0.59
N LYS A 428 12.56 23.77 1.92
CA LYS A 428 13.59 24.21 2.87
C LYS A 428 14.86 23.36 2.76
N ALA A 429 14.73 22.04 2.66
CA ALA A 429 15.85 21.12 2.57
C ALA A 429 16.68 21.36 1.29
N MET A 430 16.02 21.64 0.17
CA MET A 430 16.70 21.96 -1.09
C MET A 430 17.41 23.31 -1.01
N THR A 431 16.77 24.34 -0.44
CA THR A 431 17.32 25.71 -0.41
C THR A 431 18.32 25.99 0.71
N ALA A 432 18.47 25.10 1.70
CA ALA A 432 19.29 25.34 2.89
C ALA A 432 20.80 25.52 2.64
N SER A 433 21.30 25.12 1.47
CA SER A 433 22.74 25.17 1.12
C SER A 433 23.07 26.13 -0.02
N SER A 434 22.05 26.72 -0.65
CA SER A 434 22.25 27.90 -1.50
C SER A 434 22.55 29.12 -0.62
N SER A 435 23.00 30.22 -1.22
CA SER A 435 23.06 31.55 -0.57
C SER A 435 21.70 32.06 -0.05
N LEU A 436 20.65 31.24 -0.16
CA LEU A 436 19.30 31.46 0.32
C LEU A 436 19.21 31.21 1.82
N ASP A 437 18.76 32.24 2.55
CA ASP A 437 18.35 32.07 3.94
C ASP A 437 17.11 31.13 4.00
N PRO A 438 17.14 30.03 4.78
CA PRO A 438 15.99 29.15 4.96
C PRO A 438 14.71 29.87 5.41
N ARG A 439 14.83 31.03 6.08
CA ARG A 439 13.69 31.88 6.48
C ARG A 439 12.97 32.51 5.29
N ASN A 440 13.63 32.62 4.13
CA ASN A 440 13.08 33.16 2.90
C ASN A 440 12.41 32.09 2.02
N ALA A 441 12.49 30.81 2.38
CA ALA A 441 11.93 29.72 1.57
C ALA A 441 10.41 29.86 1.36
N LEU A 442 9.66 30.24 2.39
CA LEU A 442 8.21 30.43 2.27
C LEU A 442 7.84 31.66 1.42
N PRO A 443 8.41 32.87 1.67
CA PRO A 443 8.18 34.03 0.78
C PRO A 443 8.54 33.79 -0.69
N LEU A 444 9.65 33.08 -0.96
CA LEU A 444 10.06 32.74 -2.32
C LEU A 444 9.08 31.74 -2.97
N LEU A 445 8.61 30.75 -2.21
CA LEU A 445 7.60 29.80 -2.66
C LEU A 445 6.26 30.49 -2.99
N GLU A 446 5.82 31.40 -2.11
CA GLU A 446 4.63 32.23 -2.32
C GLU A 446 4.78 33.09 -3.59
N SER A 447 5.94 33.74 -3.78
CA SER A 447 6.23 34.49 -5.00
C SER A 447 6.18 33.62 -6.27
N LEU A 448 6.73 32.40 -6.24
CA LEU A 448 6.64 31.47 -7.39
C LEU A 448 5.20 31.00 -7.66
N MET A 449 4.37 30.85 -6.62
CA MET A 449 2.93 30.54 -6.77
C MET A 449 2.15 31.72 -7.34
N ASP A 450 2.36 32.94 -6.84
CA ASP A 450 1.76 34.17 -7.38
C ASP A 450 2.13 34.37 -8.86
N LYS A 451 3.29 33.84 -9.26
CA LYS A 451 3.78 33.84 -10.64
C LYS A 451 3.28 32.67 -11.49
N SER A 452 2.38 31.83 -10.96
CA SER A 452 1.80 30.64 -11.61
C SER A 452 2.84 29.62 -12.09
N LEU A 453 4.02 29.57 -11.44
CA LEU A 453 5.06 28.59 -11.71
C LEU A 453 4.87 27.31 -10.89
N LEU A 454 4.09 27.39 -9.80
CA LEU A 454 3.78 26.32 -8.87
C LEU A 454 2.28 26.27 -8.59
N ILE A 455 1.77 25.08 -8.31
CA ILE A 455 0.38 24.86 -7.90
C ILE A 455 0.37 24.19 -6.53
N ALA A 456 -0.50 24.66 -5.62
CA ALA A 456 -0.78 23.98 -4.37
C ALA A 456 -1.81 22.85 -4.61
N GLY A 457 -1.49 21.64 -4.17
CA GLY A 457 -2.41 20.51 -4.18
C GLY A 457 -3.21 20.44 -2.88
N GLU A 458 -4.42 19.88 -2.98
CA GLU A 458 -5.18 19.45 -1.82
C GLU A 458 -4.63 18.10 -1.33
N ALA A 459 -4.25 18.02 -0.06
CA ALA A 459 -3.88 16.74 0.56
C ALA A 459 -4.36 16.71 2.01
N GLN A 460 -4.69 15.50 2.48
CA GLN A 460 -5.44 15.26 3.71
C GLN A 460 -4.70 15.63 5.02
N LEU A 461 -3.36 15.72 5.01
CA LEU A 461 -2.56 15.96 6.23
C LEU A 461 -1.52 17.08 6.11
N LEU A 462 -0.90 17.27 4.93
CA LEU A 462 0.13 18.28 4.71
C LEU A 462 -0.12 19.04 3.41
N LYS A 463 0.03 20.36 3.41
CA LYS A 463 -0.03 21.15 2.17
C LYS A 463 1.13 20.76 1.25
N ARG A 464 0.81 20.34 0.02
CA ARG A 464 1.80 19.95 -0.98
C ARG A 464 1.77 20.90 -2.17
N TYR A 465 2.90 21.00 -2.85
CA TYR A 465 3.11 21.86 -4.01
C TYR A 465 3.60 21.00 -5.16
N ARG A 466 3.29 21.37 -6.39
CA ARG A 466 3.87 20.74 -7.58
C ARG A 466 4.29 21.80 -8.60
N LEU A 467 5.32 21.47 -9.37
CA LEU A 467 5.62 22.17 -10.60
C LEU A 467 4.68 21.65 -11.71
N LEU A 468 4.20 22.55 -12.54
CA LEU A 468 3.61 22.16 -13.82
C LEU A 468 4.69 21.50 -14.68
N GLU A 469 4.35 20.43 -15.39
CA GLU A 469 5.35 19.62 -16.12
C GLU A 469 6.14 20.43 -17.15
N THR A 470 5.50 21.41 -17.79
CA THR A 470 6.17 22.34 -18.71
C THR A 470 7.17 23.23 -18.00
N THR A 471 6.81 23.75 -16.82
CA THR A 471 7.67 24.58 -15.98
C THR A 471 8.83 23.76 -15.42
N ARG A 472 8.56 22.51 -15.01
CA ARG A 472 9.57 21.56 -14.52
C ARG A 472 10.60 21.23 -15.59
N ALA A 473 10.15 20.87 -16.80
CA ALA A 473 11.05 20.56 -17.91
C ALA A 473 11.95 21.76 -18.27
N TYR A 474 11.37 22.96 -18.31
CA TYR A 474 12.14 24.20 -18.52
C TYR A 474 13.15 24.45 -17.39
N ALA A 475 12.75 24.27 -16.14
CA ALA A 475 13.63 24.47 -14.99
C ALA A 475 14.76 23.43 -14.93
N LEU A 476 14.53 22.20 -15.40
CA LEU A 476 15.57 21.17 -15.58
C LEU A 476 16.59 21.57 -16.65
N GLU A 477 16.15 22.09 -17.81
CA GLU A 477 17.05 22.62 -18.83
C GLU A 477 17.94 23.73 -18.25
N LYS A 478 17.35 24.65 -17.47
CA LYS A 478 18.12 25.69 -16.77
C LYS A 478 19.07 25.13 -15.72
N LEU A 479 18.69 24.08 -14.99
CA LEU A 479 19.54 23.40 -14.02
C LEU A 479 20.77 22.75 -14.70
N GLU A 480 20.58 22.16 -15.89
CA GLU A 480 21.64 21.64 -16.75
C GLU A 480 22.56 22.73 -17.28
N GLU A 481 22.00 23.83 -17.82
CA GLU A 481 22.77 24.98 -18.32
C GLU A 481 23.69 25.59 -17.22
N HIS A 482 23.29 25.51 -15.95
CA HIS A 482 24.07 26.01 -14.82
C HIS A 482 25.02 24.96 -14.21
N GLY A 483 25.01 23.72 -14.71
CA GLY A 483 25.86 22.63 -14.20
C GLY A 483 25.51 22.18 -12.77
N GLU A 484 24.28 22.43 -12.31
CA GLU A 484 23.85 22.21 -10.93
C GLU A 484 23.19 20.84 -10.70
N VAL A 485 22.99 20.03 -11.76
CA VAL A 485 22.21 18.78 -11.74
C VAL A 485 22.69 17.80 -10.66
N ASN A 486 23.98 17.49 -10.63
CA ASN A 486 24.52 16.50 -9.67
C ASN A 486 24.41 16.99 -8.22
N ALA A 487 24.71 18.27 -7.96
CA ALA A 487 24.61 18.83 -6.61
C ALA A 487 23.16 18.86 -6.12
N THR A 488 22.21 19.21 -6.98
CA THR A 488 20.77 19.21 -6.67
C THR A 488 20.23 17.80 -6.49
N SER A 489 20.57 16.86 -7.37
CA SER A 489 20.12 15.46 -7.26
C SER A 489 20.66 14.77 -6.00
N ARG A 490 21.92 15.04 -5.63
CA ARG A 490 22.52 14.57 -4.37
C ARG A 490 21.78 15.10 -3.14
N ARG A 491 21.43 16.39 -3.12
CA ARG A 491 20.64 16.99 -2.03
C ARG A 491 19.25 16.38 -1.93
N HIS A 492 18.59 16.20 -3.07
CA HIS A 492 17.30 15.54 -3.15
C HIS A 492 17.36 14.10 -2.60
N ALA A 493 18.39 13.34 -2.96
CA ALA A 493 18.59 11.99 -2.44
C ALA A 493 18.83 11.96 -0.92
N HIS A 494 19.58 12.91 -0.37
CA HIS A 494 19.73 13.04 1.09
C HIS A 494 18.42 13.45 1.79
N TYR A 495 17.63 14.33 1.18
CA TYR A 495 16.29 14.66 1.69
C TYR A 495 15.40 13.42 1.72
N ALA A 496 15.35 12.67 0.62
CA ALA A 496 14.58 11.42 0.52
C ALA A 496 15.02 10.41 1.59
N LEU A 497 16.34 10.29 1.85
CA LEU A 497 16.86 9.45 2.92
C LEU A 497 16.39 9.93 4.30
N GLY A 498 16.39 11.24 4.56
CA GLY A 498 15.88 11.82 5.80
C GLY A 498 14.39 11.50 6.03
N VAL A 499 13.57 11.59 4.98
CA VAL A 499 12.15 11.19 5.01
C VAL A 499 12.01 9.72 5.38
N LEU A 500 12.79 8.83 4.75
CA LEU A 500 12.74 7.39 5.04
C LEU A 500 13.23 7.06 6.47
N GLN A 501 14.21 7.80 6.98
CA GLN A 501 14.68 7.65 8.37
C GLN A 501 13.61 8.07 9.37
N GLU A 502 12.87 9.16 9.09
CA GLU A 502 11.73 9.57 9.91
C GLU A 502 10.61 8.53 9.85
N ALA A 503 10.30 8.03 8.64
CA ALA A 503 9.31 7.00 8.42
C ALA A 503 9.63 5.72 9.21
N GLY A 504 10.89 5.32 9.26
CA GLY A 504 11.36 4.20 10.09
C GLY A 504 11.19 4.44 11.59
N GLN A 505 11.38 5.67 12.08
CA GLN A 505 11.24 6.02 13.50
C GLN A 505 9.78 6.08 13.96
N THR A 506 8.86 6.44 13.08
CA THR A 506 7.44 6.59 13.38
C THR A 506 6.60 5.36 13.06
N LEU A 507 7.21 4.33 12.43
CA LEU A 507 6.56 3.11 11.96
C LEU A 507 5.71 2.40 13.04
N ASP A 508 6.19 2.45 14.28
CA ASP A 508 5.60 1.77 15.44
C ASP A 508 4.71 2.71 16.26
N GLY A 509 4.93 4.02 16.13
CA GLY A 509 4.26 5.06 16.91
C GLY A 509 2.99 5.61 16.27
N LEU A 510 2.80 5.39 14.97
CA LEU A 510 1.63 5.84 14.21
C LEU A 510 0.76 4.65 13.80
N SER A 511 -0.55 4.90 13.62
CA SER A 511 -1.43 3.92 12.99
C SER A 511 -0.99 3.68 11.54
N PRO A 512 -1.26 2.50 10.97
CA PRO A 512 -0.94 2.20 9.57
C PRO A 512 -1.46 3.25 8.59
N ASP A 513 -2.71 3.67 8.73
CA ASP A 513 -3.36 4.61 7.80
C ASP A 513 -2.73 6.00 7.86
N THR A 514 -2.47 6.52 9.06
CA THR A 514 -1.81 7.82 9.22
C THR A 514 -0.38 7.78 8.69
N TRP A 515 0.33 6.67 8.91
CA TRP A 515 1.69 6.49 8.40
C TRP A 515 1.70 6.44 6.86
N ILE A 516 0.77 5.71 6.24
CA ILE A 516 0.61 5.65 4.78
C ILE A 516 0.22 7.01 4.20
N ALA A 517 -0.72 7.72 4.83
CA ALA A 517 -1.14 9.06 4.39
C ALA A 517 0.00 10.09 4.46
N LEU A 518 0.94 9.92 5.39
CA LEU A 518 2.11 10.79 5.55
C LEU A 518 3.23 10.49 4.55
N TYR A 519 3.63 9.21 4.41
CA TYR A 519 4.82 8.83 3.64
C TYR A 519 4.51 8.22 2.27
N GLY A 520 3.31 7.68 2.06
CA GLY A 520 2.85 7.18 0.77
C GLY A 520 3.01 8.19 -0.37
N PRO A 521 2.61 9.46 -0.17
CA PRO A 521 2.79 10.51 -1.17
C PRO A 521 4.27 10.86 -1.50
N GLU A 522 5.26 10.38 -0.74
CA GLU A 522 6.69 10.58 -1.00
C GLU A 522 7.29 9.53 -1.97
N SER A 523 6.47 8.60 -2.48
CA SER A 523 6.90 7.54 -3.41
C SER A 523 7.67 8.08 -4.63
N SER A 524 7.21 9.19 -5.22
CA SER A 524 7.88 9.80 -6.39
C SER A 524 9.23 10.40 -6.04
N THR A 525 9.33 11.03 -4.86
CA THR A 525 10.57 11.57 -4.29
C THR A 525 11.61 10.44 -4.14
N ILE A 526 11.19 9.33 -3.55
CA ILE A 526 12.07 8.17 -3.30
C ILE A 526 12.51 7.52 -4.61
N ARG A 527 11.59 7.33 -5.57
CA ARG A 527 11.91 6.74 -6.88
C ARG A 527 12.95 7.55 -7.64
N SER A 528 12.74 8.85 -7.78
CA SER A 528 13.68 9.75 -8.47
C SER A 528 15.04 9.82 -7.77
N ALA A 529 15.06 9.76 -6.43
CA ALA A 529 16.30 9.67 -5.66
C ALA A 529 17.06 8.36 -5.93
N LEU A 530 16.37 7.22 -5.99
CA LEU A 530 16.96 5.91 -6.30
C LEU A 530 17.48 5.84 -7.73
N ASP A 531 16.72 6.35 -8.71
CA ASP A 531 17.15 6.39 -10.11
C ASP A 531 18.47 7.16 -10.27
N TRP A 532 18.56 8.35 -9.66
CA TRP A 532 19.81 9.11 -9.66
C TRP A 532 20.92 8.37 -8.89
N ALA A 533 20.65 7.85 -7.69
CA ALA A 533 21.68 7.25 -6.84
C ALA A 533 22.28 5.97 -7.47
N TYR A 534 21.50 5.22 -8.25
CA TYR A 534 21.97 4.07 -9.04
C TYR A 534 22.51 4.42 -10.43
N SER A 535 22.43 5.69 -10.86
CA SER A 535 22.97 6.13 -12.14
C SER A 535 24.51 6.16 -12.13
N ALA A 536 25.13 6.30 -13.30
CA ALA A 536 26.58 6.43 -13.44
C ALA A 536 27.16 7.66 -12.69
N SER A 537 26.36 8.70 -12.50
CA SER A 537 26.71 9.92 -11.75
C SER A 537 26.24 9.90 -10.29
N GLY A 538 25.63 8.79 -9.85
CA GLY A 538 25.06 8.63 -8.52
C GLY A 538 26.04 8.16 -7.46
N GLU A 539 25.52 7.95 -6.26
CA GLU A 539 26.27 7.45 -5.10
C GLU A 539 25.70 6.09 -4.67
N LEU A 540 26.35 5.01 -5.07
CA LEU A 540 25.91 3.64 -4.77
C LEU A 540 25.66 3.39 -3.26
N PRO A 541 26.52 3.85 -2.32
CA PRO A 541 26.23 3.69 -0.89
C PRO A 541 24.91 4.35 -0.47
N LEU A 542 24.60 5.53 -1.01
CA LEU A 542 23.33 6.22 -0.76
C LEU A 542 22.14 5.47 -1.39
N ALA A 543 22.33 4.88 -2.57
CA ALA A 543 21.31 4.07 -3.23
C ALA A 543 20.90 2.85 -2.38
N ILE A 544 21.88 2.20 -1.75
CA ILE A 544 21.65 1.07 -0.85
C ILE A 544 20.87 1.51 0.39
N GLU A 545 21.25 2.62 1.03
CA GLU A 545 20.54 3.15 2.21
C GLU A 545 19.10 3.59 1.88
N LEU A 546 18.89 4.23 0.72
CA LEU A 546 17.55 4.56 0.23
C LEU A 546 16.71 3.31 -0.02
N THR A 547 17.30 2.27 -0.60
CA THR A 547 16.61 1.00 -0.85
C THR A 547 16.19 0.36 0.46
N LEU A 548 17.09 0.25 1.43
CA LEU A 548 16.80 -0.32 2.75
C LEU A 548 15.73 0.49 3.51
N GLY A 549 15.82 1.82 3.47
CA GLY A 549 14.82 2.71 4.08
C GLY A 549 13.45 2.62 3.42
N GLY A 550 13.38 2.34 2.11
CA GLY A 550 12.15 2.25 1.34
C GLY A 550 11.36 0.95 1.54
N VAL A 551 12.01 -0.14 1.98
CA VAL A 551 11.36 -1.47 2.14
C VAL A 551 10.05 -1.42 2.94
N PRO A 552 9.98 -0.80 4.14
CA PRO A 552 8.73 -0.73 4.90
C PRO A 552 7.62 0.01 4.17
N LEU A 553 7.96 1.08 3.43
CA LEU A 553 7.00 1.86 2.67
C LEU A 553 6.40 1.05 1.53
N TRP A 554 7.24 0.40 0.71
CA TRP A 554 6.73 -0.43 -0.37
C TRP A 554 5.90 -1.59 0.15
N LEU A 555 6.31 -2.26 1.23
CA LEU A 555 5.51 -3.35 1.80
C LEU A 555 4.15 -2.87 2.34
N ARG A 556 4.08 -1.71 3.01
CA ARG A 556 2.80 -1.15 3.50
C ARG A 556 1.88 -0.64 2.39
N LEU A 557 2.45 -0.05 1.34
CA LEU A 557 1.72 0.28 0.11
C LEU A 557 1.45 -0.96 -0.76
N SER A 558 1.89 -2.14 -0.30
CA SER A 558 1.81 -3.40 -1.00
C SER A 558 2.46 -3.33 -2.41
N ARG A 559 3.47 -2.49 -2.62
CA ARG A 559 4.25 -2.42 -3.88
C ARG A 559 5.38 -3.44 -3.90
N VAL A 560 5.02 -4.72 -3.81
CA VAL A 560 5.97 -5.84 -3.65
C VAL A 560 6.93 -5.98 -4.84
N SER A 561 6.48 -5.75 -6.07
CA SER A 561 7.31 -5.78 -7.28
C SER A 561 8.33 -4.64 -7.37
N GLU A 562 7.93 -3.43 -6.99
CA GLU A 562 8.85 -2.27 -6.89
C GLU A 562 9.91 -2.54 -5.82
N CYS A 563 9.51 -3.06 -4.65
CA CYS A 563 10.44 -3.48 -3.60
C CYS A 563 11.46 -4.50 -4.11
N ARG A 564 11.00 -5.57 -4.79
CA ARG A 564 11.89 -6.59 -5.37
C ARG A 564 12.89 -5.98 -6.33
N THR A 565 12.42 -5.13 -7.25
CA THR A 565 13.27 -4.51 -8.29
C THR A 565 14.43 -3.74 -7.66
N TRP A 566 14.16 -2.92 -6.64
CA TRP A 566 15.20 -2.15 -5.96
C TRP A 566 16.13 -3.02 -5.11
N VAL A 567 15.59 -4.02 -4.42
CA VAL A 567 16.38 -4.97 -3.62
C VAL A 567 17.33 -5.79 -4.51
N ASP A 568 16.85 -6.31 -5.64
CA ASP A 568 17.65 -7.06 -6.60
C ASP A 568 18.77 -6.18 -7.19
N LYS A 569 18.46 -4.92 -7.52
CA LYS A 569 19.46 -3.94 -7.96
C LYS A 569 20.52 -3.66 -6.88
N GLY A 570 20.11 -3.54 -5.62
CA GLY A 570 21.00 -3.41 -4.48
C GLY A 570 21.91 -4.63 -4.29
N LEU A 571 21.38 -5.84 -4.38
CA LEU A 571 22.15 -7.09 -4.26
C LEU A 571 23.11 -7.28 -5.43
N ALA A 572 22.70 -6.97 -6.66
CA ALA A 572 23.55 -7.04 -7.85
C ALA A 572 24.76 -6.08 -7.78
N SER A 573 24.68 -5.04 -6.95
CA SER A 573 25.75 -4.06 -6.78
C SER A 573 26.99 -4.63 -6.07
N ASP A 574 26.87 -5.77 -5.38
CA ASP A 574 27.99 -6.48 -4.73
C ASP A 574 29.09 -6.89 -5.72
N ALA A 575 28.71 -7.11 -6.99
CA ALA A 575 29.66 -7.41 -8.07
C ALA A 575 30.52 -6.19 -8.47
N VAL A 576 30.05 -4.97 -8.20
CA VAL A 576 30.73 -3.72 -8.53
C VAL A 576 31.55 -3.23 -7.35
N ALA A 577 30.94 -3.21 -6.16
CA ALA A 577 31.58 -2.82 -4.92
C ALA A 577 31.06 -3.72 -3.78
N PRO A 578 31.95 -4.38 -3.01
CA PRO A 578 31.53 -5.29 -1.96
C PRO A 578 30.60 -4.61 -0.96
N LEU A 579 29.43 -5.20 -0.75
CA LEU A 579 28.44 -4.75 0.24
C LEU A 579 28.97 -5.02 1.64
N ALA A 580 28.72 -4.07 2.56
CA ALA A 580 28.91 -4.35 3.97
C ALA A 580 28.00 -5.51 4.38
N VAL A 581 28.50 -6.44 5.21
CA VAL A 581 27.75 -7.63 5.66
C VAL A 581 26.37 -7.26 6.20
N ARG A 582 26.26 -6.13 6.91
CA ARG A 582 24.98 -5.62 7.42
C ARG A 582 24.01 -5.22 6.33
N GLN A 583 24.46 -4.53 5.28
CA GLN A 583 23.61 -4.12 4.16
C GLN A 583 23.15 -5.34 3.36
N ARG A 584 24.04 -6.29 3.08
CA ARG A 584 23.68 -7.56 2.43
C ARG A 584 22.64 -8.33 3.23
N MET A 585 22.84 -8.48 4.54
CA MET A 585 21.88 -9.13 5.44
C MET A 585 20.48 -8.49 5.37
N LEU A 586 20.41 -7.15 5.40
CA LEU A 586 19.14 -6.43 5.36
C LEU A 586 18.45 -6.55 3.99
N LEU A 587 19.20 -6.46 2.89
CA LEU A 587 18.68 -6.66 1.53
C LEU A 587 18.17 -8.10 1.33
N GLN A 588 18.93 -9.10 1.78
CA GLN A 588 18.51 -10.51 1.75
C GLN A 588 17.27 -10.76 2.61
N THR A 589 17.15 -10.08 3.75
CA THR A 589 15.94 -10.15 4.59
C THR A 589 14.72 -9.59 3.85
N ALA A 590 14.87 -8.46 3.15
CA ALA A 590 13.81 -7.87 2.34
C ALA A 590 13.42 -8.79 1.18
N LEU A 591 14.40 -9.32 0.44
CA LEU A 591 14.18 -10.27 -0.65
C LEU A 591 13.41 -11.50 -0.17
N ALA A 592 13.88 -12.13 0.91
CA ALA A 592 13.25 -13.33 1.45
C ALA A 592 11.81 -13.08 1.92
N SER A 593 11.54 -11.90 2.47
CA SER A 593 10.18 -11.48 2.88
C SER A 593 9.26 -11.29 1.67
N VAL A 594 9.75 -10.62 0.62
CA VAL A 594 9.01 -10.43 -0.64
C VAL A 594 8.72 -11.77 -1.32
N LEU A 595 9.71 -12.66 -1.41
CA LEU A 595 9.55 -13.99 -2.00
C LEU A 595 8.51 -14.81 -1.23
N MET A 596 8.55 -14.78 0.10
CA MET A 596 7.59 -15.49 0.93
C MET A 596 6.15 -14.99 0.77
N LEU A 597 5.94 -13.66 0.69
CA LEU A 597 4.60 -13.08 0.47
C LEU A 597 4.02 -13.46 -0.89
N THR A 598 4.90 -13.61 -1.89
CA THR A 598 4.50 -13.73 -3.29
C THR A 598 4.39 -15.17 -3.77
N TYR A 599 5.46 -15.93 -3.60
CA TYR A 599 5.65 -17.26 -4.17
C TYR A 599 5.60 -18.37 -3.11
N GLY A 600 5.59 -18.00 -1.83
CA GLY A 600 5.62 -18.95 -0.72
C GLY A 600 7.01 -19.54 -0.52
N THR A 601 7.08 -20.86 -0.31
CA THR A 601 8.35 -21.55 -0.05
C THR A 601 9.07 -21.89 -1.36
N GLY A 602 10.40 -21.84 -1.39
CA GLY A 602 11.15 -22.06 -2.64
C GLY A 602 12.65 -21.99 -2.45
N ALA A 603 13.40 -22.46 -3.46
CA ALA A 603 14.86 -22.52 -3.41
C ALA A 603 15.51 -21.13 -3.24
N GLU A 604 15.01 -20.14 -3.96
CA GLU A 604 15.48 -18.75 -3.88
C GLU A 604 15.26 -18.16 -2.48
N MET A 605 14.05 -18.33 -1.92
CA MET A 605 13.71 -17.89 -0.56
C MET A 605 14.57 -18.59 0.50
N ARG A 606 14.79 -19.90 0.37
CA ARG A 606 15.68 -20.66 1.28
C ARG A 606 17.08 -20.10 1.28
N GLU A 607 17.62 -19.81 0.10
CA GLU A 607 18.99 -19.33 -0.02
C GLU A 607 19.14 -17.93 0.56
N ALA A 608 18.17 -17.06 0.31
CA ALA A 608 18.12 -15.74 0.93
C ALA A 608 18.12 -15.85 2.48
N TRP A 609 17.26 -16.69 3.07
CA TRP A 609 17.26 -16.89 4.53
C TRP A 609 18.52 -17.56 5.09
N ARG A 610 19.19 -18.43 4.32
CA ARG A 610 20.50 -18.97 4.70
C ARG A 610 21.56 -17.87 4.75
N GLN A 611 21.59 -17.00 3.75
CA GLN A 611 22.52 -15.88 3.73
C GLN A 611 22.26 -14.92 4.91
N VAL A 612 20.99 -14.61 5.22
CA VAL A 612 20.64 -13.81 6.41
C VAL A 612 21.13 -14.47 7.68
N ARG A 613 20.93 -15.78 7.85
CA ARG A 613 21.40 -16.52 9.04
C ARG A 613 22.91 -16.41 9.21
N ASP A 614 23.65 -16.61 8.12
CA ASP A 614 25.11 -16.64 8.16
C ASP A 614 25.68 -15.23 8.41
N ASP A 615 25.12 -14.20 7.76
CA ASP A 615 25.51 -12.80 7.99
C ASP A 615 25.14 -12.34 9.41
N ALA A 616 23.96 -12.70 9.91
CA ALA A 616 23.53 -12.37 11.27
C ALA A 616 24.40 -13.07 12.33
N ARG A 617 24.86 -14.30 12.05
CA ARG A 617 25.84 -15.00 12.89
C ARG A 617 27.13 -14.20 12.98
N ASP A 618 27.67 -13.78 11.85
CA ASP A 618 28.96 -13.09 11.76
C ASP A 618 28.88 -11.70 12.41
N LEU A 619 27.73 -11.02 12.33
CA LEU A 619 27.49 -9.72 12.97
C LEU A 619 27.06 -9.79 14.44
N GLY A 620 26.71 -10.97 14.96
CA GLY A 620 26.12 -11.10 16.30
C GLY A 620 24.68 -10.56 16.42
N ASP A 621 23.98 -10.33 15.31
CA ASP A 621 22.63 -9.76 15.29
C ASP A 621 21.57 -10.80 15.71
N ALA A 622 21.04 -10.67 16.93
CA ALA A 622 20.04 -11.60 17.47
C ALA A 622 18.69 -11.51 16.75
N GLU A 623 18.28 -10.31 16.33
CA GLU A 623 16.99 -10.09 15.68
C GLU A 623 16.93 -10.79 14.32
N HIS A 624 17.96 -10.59 13.48
CA HIS A 624 18.02 -11.19 12.16
C HIS A 624 18.28 -12.69 12.20
N LYS A 625 18.98 -13.19 13.23
CA LYS A 625 19.03 -14.64 13.53
C LYS A 625 17.64 -15.21 13.75
N MET A 626 16.82 -14.55 14.57
CA MET A 626 15.44 -14.99 14.84
C MET A 626 14.58 -14.95 13.56
N ARG A 627 14.69 -13.89 12.75
CA ARG A 627 13.99 -13.79 11.45
C ARG A 627 14.38 -14.93 10.50
N ALA A 628 15.68 -15.23 10.38
CA ALA A 628 16.15 -16.32 9.56
C ALA A 628 15.68 -17.70 10.05
N LEU A 629 15.66 -17.94 11.37
CA LEU A 629 15.11 -19.17 11.94
C LEU A 629 13.63 -19.34 11.61
N TRP A 630 12.84 -18.25 11.68
CA TRP A 630 11.43 -18.27 11.30
C TRP A 630 11.21 -18.51 9.80
N GLY A 631 11.99 -17.85 8.94
CA GLY A 631 11.91 -18.05 7.48
C GLY A 631 12.27 -19.47 7.06
N LEU A 632 13.36 -20.02 7.60
CA LEU A 632 13.77 -21.41 7.36
C LEU A 632 12.78 -22.41 7.95
N TRP A 633 12.18 -22.11 9.10
CA TRP A 633 11.12 -22.94 9.68
C TRP A 633 9.90 -23.00 8.77
N THR A 634 9.49 -21.86 8.21
CA THR A 634 8.36 -21.78 7.27
C THR A 634 8.62 -22.65 6.03
N ASP A 635 9.84 -22.57 5.47
CA ASP A 635 10.27 -23.46 4.39
C ASP A 635 10.16 -24.94 4.76
N ARG A 636 10.67 -25.33 5.93
CA ARG A 636 10.63 -26.72 6.39
C ARG A 636 9.22 -27.24 6.59
N CYS A 637 8.33 -26.41 7.10
CA CYS A 637 6.91 -26.74 7.14
C CYS A 637 6.30 -26.89 5.74
N GLY A 638 6.68 -26.04 4.77
CA GLY A 638 6.27 -26.18 3.36
C GLY A 638 6.67 -27.52 2.77
N CYS A 639 7.93 -27.92 2.94
CA CYS A 639 8.48 -29.21 2.47
C CYS A 639 8.07 -30.44 3.31
N ASN A 640 7.15 -30.28 4.26
CA ASN A 640 6.71 -31.31 5.21
C ASN A 640 7.83 -31.90 6.10
N GLN A 641 8.97 -31.22 6.24
CA GLN A 641 10.13 -31.65 7.03
C GLN A 641 10.00 -31.22 8.50
N TYR A 642 9.03 -31.79 9.22
CA TYR A 642 8.63 -31.29 10.54
C TYR A 642 9.63 -31.56 11.67
N THR A 643 10.48 -32.57 11.54
CA THR A 643 11.59 -32.80 12.50
C THR A 643 12.58 -31.64 12.48
N GLU A 644 13.03 -31.22 11.28
CA GLU A 644 13.91 -30.06 11.13
C GLU A 644 13.21 -28.76 11.55
N ALA A 645 11.90 -28.64 11.24
CA ALA A 645 11.11 -27.50 11.70
C ALA A 645 11.06 -27.43 13.25
N LEU A 646 10.90 -28.56 13.94
CA LEU A 646 10.92 -28.59 15.41
C LEU A 646 12.27 -28.11 15.96
N GLU A 647 13.39 -28.57 15.39
CA GLU A 647 14.73 -28.12 15.79
C GLU A 647 14.91 -26.60 15.61
N LEU A 648 14.42 -26.04 14.51
CA LEU A 648 14.46 -24.60 14.26
C LEU A 648 13.61 -23.81 15.26
N ALA A 649 12.43 -24.33 15.61
CA ALA A 649 11.56 -23.74 16.63
C ALA A 649 12.22 -23.75 18.02
N GLU A 650 12.89 -24.85 18.39
CA GLU A 650 13.62 -24.95 19.67
C GLU A 650 14.79 -23.96 19.74
N ARG A 651 15.55 -23.81 18.64
CA ARG A 651 16.61 -22.79 18.55
C ARG A 651 16.05 -21.37 18.66
N TYR A 652 14.90 -21.11 18.04
CA TYR A 652 14.22 -19.81 18.13
C TYR A 652 13.80 -19.51 19.58
N ILE A 653 13.18 -20.48 20.27
CA ILE A 653 12.76 -20.34 21.67
C ILE A 653 13.98 -20.11 22.58
N ALA A 654 15.06 -20.87 22.38
CA ALA A 654 16.28 -20.74 23.18
C ALA A 654 16.90 -19.34 23.06
N LEU A 655 16.92 -18.77 21.85
CA LEU A 655 17.43 -17.44 21.58
C LEU A 655 16.55 -16.32 22.16
N ASN A 656 15.24 -16.59 22.34
CA ASN A 656 14.24 -15.63 22.82
C ASN A 656 13.84 -15.81 24.29
N SER A 657 14.69 -16.47 25.10
CA SER A 657 14.40 -16.90 26.48
C SER A 657 14.15 -15.76 27.51
N GLY A 658 14.00 -14.50 27.07
CA GLY A 658 13.59 -13.35 27.87
C GLY A 658 12.94 -12.19 27.08
N GLY A 659 12.53 -12.39 25.82
CA GLY A 659 12.02 -11.34 24.93
C GLY A 659 10.49 -11.33 24.73
N ASN A 660 9.96 -10.28 24.10
CA ASN A 660 8.51 -10.08 23.86
C ASN A 660 7.90 -10.97 22.74
N GLN A 661 8.70 -11.81 22.08
CA GLN A 661 8.26 -12.64 20.92
C GLN A 661 7.93 -14.11 21.29
N GLN A 662 7.56 -14.37 22.55
CA GLN A 662 7.36 -15.76 23.05
C GLN A 662 6.22 -16.50 22.33
N LEU A 663 5.20 -15.76 21.88
CA LEU A 663 4.07 -16.32 21.14
C LEU A 663 4.53 -17.05 19.87
N LEU A 664 5.42 -16.43 19.08
CA LEU A 664 5.84 -16.98 17.79
C LEU A 664 6.62 -18.28 17.94
N GLY A 665 7.62 -18.30 18.84
CA GLY A 665 8.43 -19.51 19.07
C GLY A 665 7.58 -20.70 19.53
N LYS A 666 6.67 -20.47 20.49
CA LYS A 666 5.73 -21.49 20.96
C LYS A 666 4.78 -21.96 19.86
N ARG A 667 4.28 -21.05 19.01
CA ARG A 667 3.46 -21.39 17.83
C ARG A 667 4.23 -22.24 16.83
N MET A 668 5.48 -21.89 16.52
CA MET A 668 6.33 -22.65 15.59
C MET A 668 6.50 -24.09 16.06
N ARG A 669 6.75 -24.27 17.37
CA ARG A 669 6.84 -25.59 18.00
C ARG A 669 5.51 -26.34 17.94
N ALA A 670 4.39 -25.67 18.26
CA ALA A 670 3.06 -26.26 18.23
C ALA A 670 2.68 -26.79 16.83
N VAL A 671 2.99 -26.04 15.76
CA VAL A 671 2.75 -26.47 14.37
C VAL A 671 3.55 -27.72 14.03
N ALA A 672 4.85 -27.75 14.35
CA ALA A 672 5.68 -28.93 14.08
C ALA A 672 5.15 -30.18 14.80
N LEU A 673 4.82 -30.05 16.09
CA LEU A 673 4.24 -31.13 16.90
C LEU A 673 2.89 -31.60 16.35
N PHE A 674 2.00 -30.67 15.95
CA PHE A 674 0.71 -31.01 15.35
C PHE A 674 0.89 -31.90 14.13
N HIS A 675 1.74 -31.51 13.18
CA HIS A 675 1.94 -32.27 11.95
C HIS A 675 2.68 -33.60 12.17
N MET A 676 3.54 -33.68 13.18
CA MET A 676 4.16 -34.93 13.66
C MET A 676 3.20 -35.85 14.42
N GLY A 677 1.95 -35.42 14.65
CA GLY A 677 0.91 -36.21 15.31
C GLY A 677 0.91 -36.14 16.84
N ASP A 678 1.72 -35.28 17.45
CA ASP A 678 1.70 -35.01 18.89
C ASP A 678 0.68 -33.89 19.21
N LEU A 679 -0.59 -34.27 19.28
CA LEU A 679 -1.68 -33.32 19.55
C LEU A 679 -1.63 -32.75 20.98
N LEU A 680 -1.15 -33.54 21.96
CA LEU A 680 -1.02 -33.10 23.34
C LEU A 680 0.02 -31.98 23.45
N GLY A 681 1.21 -32.20 22.89
CA GLY A 681 2.27 -31.21 22.85
C GLY A 681 1.86 -29.98 22.05
N ALA A 682 1.16 -30.16 20.93
CA ALA A 682 0.64 -29.05 20.14
C ALA A 682 -0.35 -28.17 20.94
N ARG A 683 -1.30 -28.79 21.67
CA ARG A 683 -2.27 -28.08 22.52
C ARG A 683 -1.58 -27.28 23.63
N GLN A 684 -0.67 -27.90 24.35
CA GLN A 684 0.05 -27.22 25.45
C GLN A 684 0.78 -25.98 24.95
N ASN A 685 1.54 -26.12 23.86
CA ASN A 685 2.31 -25.01 23.30
C ASN A 685 1.41 -23.90 22.71
N ILE A 686 0.26 -24.24 22.12
CA ILE A 686 -0.64 -23.22 21.56
C ILE A 686 -1.37 -22.43 22.65
N ASP A 687 -1.78 -23.09 23.73
CA ASP A 687 -2.41 -22.42 24.88
C ASP A 687 -1.41 -21.49 25.58
N GLU A 688 -0.16 -21.94 25.77
CA GLU A 688 0.91 -21.08 26.28
C GLU A 688 1.25 -19.92 25.33
N ALA A 689 1.22 -20.14 24.01
CA ALA A 689 1.45 -19.08 23.02
C ALA A 689 0.38 -17.99 23.11
N LEU A 690 -0.90 -18.38 23.20
CA LEU A 690 -2.02 -17.45 23.28
C LEU A 690 -2.05 -16.66 24.61
N GLY A 691 -1.57 -17.25 25.70
CA GLY A 691 -1.39 -16.58 26.99
C GLY A 691 -0.16 -15.67 27.07
N SER A 692 0.73 -15.69 26.07
CA SER A 692 1.94 -14.86 26.06
C SER A 692 1.64 -13.44 25.51
N PRO A 693 2.38 -12.40 25.95
CA PRO A 693 2.30 -11.07 25.35
C PRO A 693 2.63 -11.11 23.85
N SER A 694 1.99 -10.23 23.07
CA SER A 694 2.38 -10.02 21.66
C SER A 694 3.49 -8.99 21.57
N ALA A 695 4.36 -9.16 20.57
CA ALA A 695 5.26 -8.10 20.16
C ALA A 695 4.49 -6.93 19.51
N PRO A 696 5.07 -5.71 19.47
CA PRO A 696 4.53 -4.61 18.68
C PRO A 696 4.43 -4.99 17.19
N ARG A 697 3.35 -4.55 16.52
CA ARG A 697 2.95 -4.86 15.11
C ARG A 697 3.95 -4.43 14.02
N SER A 698 5.14 -3.96 14.39
CA SER A 698 6.14 -3.39 13.49
C SER A 698 7.19 -4.37 12.98
N HIS A 699 7.20 -5.59 13.51
CA HIS A 699 8.10 -6.62 13.00
C HIS A 699 7.71 -7.04 11.59
N ILE A 700 8.70 -7.19 10.71
CA ILE A 700 8.51 -7.72 9.35
C ILE A 700 7.75 -9.06 9.35
N ILE A 701 7.86 -9.84 10.43
CA ILE A 701 7.13 -11.09 10.64
C ILE A 701 5.62 -10.86 10.82
N ASP A 702 5.21 -9.78 11.48
CA ASP A 702 3.80 -9.39 11.64
C ASP A 702 3.23 -8.73 10.38
N VAL A 703 4.10 -8.25 9.47
CA VAL A 703 3.71 -7.82 8.11
C VAL A 703 3.26 -9.02 7.26
N HIS A 704 3.67 -10.25 7.59
CA HIS A 704 3.22 -11.43 6.86
C HIS A 704 1.78 -11.83 7.20
N PHE A 705 1.45 -11.94 8.49
CA PHE A 705 0.09 -12.15 8.99
C PHE A 705 0.09 -12.10 10.53
N ASP A 706 -1.07 -11.84 11.11
CA ASP A 706 -1.24 -11.77 12.57
C ASP A 706 -0.96 -13.14 13.23
N GLN A 707 0.08 -13.20 14.06
CA GLN A 707 0.53 -14.45 14.68
C GLN A 707 -0.46 -14.99 15.72
N ARG A 708 -1.28 -14.15 16.34
CA ARG A 708 -2.30 -14.57 17.31
C ARG A 708 -3.50 -15.20 16.60
N ILE A 709 -3.99 -14.59 15.51
CA ILE A 709 -5.02 -15.20 14.66
C ILE A 709 -4.52 -16.53 14.10
N ALA A 710 -3.28 -16.58 13.61
CA ALA A 710 -2.67 -17.80 13.12
C ALA A 710 -2.53 -18.90 14.20
N ALA A 711 -2.27 -18.50 15.46
CA ALA A 711 -2.25 -19.42 16.60
C ALA A 711 -3.66 -19.98 16.92
N ARG A 712 -4.69 -19.12 16.88
CA ARG A 712 -6.09 -19.54 17.07
C ARG A 712 -6.57 -20.47 15.96
N CYS A 713 -6.12 -20.26 14.72
CA CYS A 713 -6.39 -21.18 13.60
C CYS A 713 -5.82 -22.59 13.88
N LEU A 714 -4.58 -22.68 14.39
CA LEU A 714 -4.01 -23.98 14.79
C LEU A 714 -4.78 -24.60 15.95
N LYS A 715 -5.18 -23.80 16.96
CA LYS A 715 -6.00 -24.28 18.07
C LYS A 715 -7.32 -24.90 17.59
N ALA A 716 -7.99 -24.27 16.62
CA ALA A 716 -9.19 -24.83 16.01
C ALA A 716 -8.93 -26.19 15.33
N LYS A 717 -7.79 -26.35 14.63
CA LYS A 717 -7.40 -27.64 14.05
C LYS A 717 -7.12 -28.72 15.09
N VAL A 718 -6.44 -28.36 16.18
CA VAL A 718 -6.20 -29.27 17.31
C VAL A 718 -7.53 -29.72 17.91
N GLN A 719 -8.43 -28.79 18.23
CA GLN A 719 -9.77 -29.09 18.74
C GLN A 719 -10.56 -30.01 17.81
N LEU A 720 -10.50 -29.76 16.49
CA LEU A 720 -11.13 -30.63 15.52
C LEU A 720 -10.61 -32.06 15.65
N LEU A 721 -9.28 -32.27 15.65
CA LEU A 721 -8.70 -33.61 15.72
C LEU A 721 -8.94 -34.32 17.07
N GLU A 722 -9.01 -33.55 18.17
CA GLU A 722 -9.41 -34.04 19.49
C GLU A 722 -10.90 -34.42 19.58
N GLY A 723 -11.70 -34.12 18.54
CA GLY A 723 -13.11 -34.50 18.43
C GLY A 723 -14.09 -33.39 18.80
N ASP A 724 -13.62 -32.21 19.18
CA ASP A 724 -14.42 -31.03 19.54
C ASP A 724 -14.83 -30.23 18.29
N VAL A 725 -15.65 -30.85 17.44
CA VAL A 725 -16.01 -30.32 16.10
C VAL A 725 -16.71 -28.95 16.16
N ASP A 726 -17.78 -28.80 16.96
CA ASP A 726 -18.52 -27.53 17.01
C ASP A 726 -17.71 -26.38 17.63
N PRO A 727 -16.99 -26.57 18.76
CA PRO A 727 -16.06 -25.57 19.26
C PRO A 727 -15.01 -25.15 18.23
N ALA A 728 -14.43 -26.11 17.49
CA ALA A 728 -13.44 -25.82 16.45
C ALA A 728 -14.03 -24.96 15.32
N LEU A 729 -15.24 -25.29 14.84
CA LEU A 729 -15.94 -24.53 13.80
C LEU A 729 -16.31 -23.10 14.25
N ARG A 730 -16.73 -22.92 15.52
CA ARG A 730 -16.99 -21.59 16.07
C ARG A 730 -15.72 -20.76 16.22
N LEU A 731 -14.64 -21.38 16.68
CA LEU A 731 -13.36 -20.69 16.86
C LEU A 731 -12.81 -20.22 15.51
N ILE A 732 -12.86 -21.05 14.47
CA ILE A 732 -12.34 -20.66 13.16
C ILE A 732 -13.21 -19.57 12.49
N ALA A 733 -14.53 -19.59 12.67
CA ALA A 733 -15.40 -18.51 12.20
C ALA A 733 -15.03 -17.17 12.85
N SER A 734 -14.87 -17.13 14.18
CA SER A 734 -14.40 -15.93 14.88
C SER A 734 -13.02 -15.47 14.39
N CYS A 735 -12.11 -16.38 14.01
CA CYS A 735 -10.83 -15.98 13.44
C CYS A 735 -10.99 -15.30 12.08
N VAL A 736 -11.95 -15.74 11.25
CA VAL A 736 -12.27 -15.10 9.97
C VAL A 736 -12.83 -13.71 10.20
N ASP A 737 -13.77 -13.55 11.15
CA ASP A 737 -14.34 -12.24 11.49
C ASP A 737 -13.29 -11.26 12.02
N ASP A 738 -12.39 -11.74 12.89
CA ASP A 738 -11.26 -10.96 13.41
C ASP A 738 -10.30 -10.55 12.26
N ALA A 739 -10.05 -11.45 11.31
CA ALA A 739 -9.17 -11.18 10.18
C ALA A 739 -9.77 -10.17 9.18
N ILE A 740 -11.09 -10.21 8.97
CA ILE A 740 -11.82 -9.20 8.19
C ILE A 740 -11.74 -7.84 8.90
N SER A 741 -11.98 -7.82 10.21
CA SER A 741 -11.95 -6.58 11.01
C SER A 741 -10.55 -5.95 11.10
N LEU A 742 -9.49 -6.75 10.96
CA LEU A 742 -8.11 -6.27 10.97
C LEU A 742 -7.73 -5.51 9.69
N ASP A 743 -8.51 -5.67 8.62
CA ASP A 743 -8.24 -5.13 7.28
C ASP A 743 -6.79 -5.40 6.80
N HIS A 744 -6.29 -6.60 7.12
CA HIS A 744 -4.96 -7.06 6.73
C HIS A 744 -5.08 -8.23 5.76
N PRO A 745 -4.95 -8.00 4.44
CA PRO A 745 -5.26 -9.01 3.44
C PRO A 745 -4.46 -10.31 3.61
N ALA A 746 -3.15 -10.25 3.84
CA ALA A 746 -2.36 -11.46 4.03
C ALA A 746 -2.80 -12.30 5.26
N THR A 747 -3.35 -11.66 6.31
CA THR A 747 -3.95 -12.36 7.46
C THR A 747 -5.24 -13.06 7.06
N LEU A 748 -6.11 -12.39 6.30
CA LEU A 748 -7.37 -12.98 5.82
C LEU A 748 -7.11 -14.19 4.93
N TRP A 749 -6.21 -14.05 3.95
CA TRP A 749 -5.86 -15.15 3.04
C TRP A 749 -5.22 -16.34 3.77
N TYR A 750 -4.30 -16.10 4.72
CA TYR A 750 -3.76 -17.15 5.58
C TYR A 750 -4.88 -17.86 6.35
N THR A 751 -5.77 -17.09 6.98
CA THR A 751 -6.87 -17.61 7.81
C THR A 751 -7.84 -18.45 7.00
N LEU A 752 -8.20 -18.01 5.80
CA LEU A 752 -9.09 -18.74 4.89
C LEU A 752 -8.42 -20.01 4.35
N CYS A 753 -7.25 -19.89 3.73
CA CYS A 753 -6.59 -20.99 3.00
C CYS A 753 -5.96 -22.03 3.93
N LEU A 754 -5.27 -21.61 4.99
CA LEU A 754 -4.59 -22.52 5.91
C LEU A 754 -5.43 -22.86 7.13
N GLY A 755 -6.52 -22.15 7.42
CA GLY A 755 -7.39 -22.39 8.57
C GLY A 755 -8.78 -22.89 8.19
N ALA A 756 -9.63 -21.97 7.72
CA ALA A 756 -11.07 -22.15 7.58
C ALA A 756 -11.47 -23.19 6.51
N LEU A 757 -10.89 -23.12 5.31
CA LEU A 757 -11.21 -24.03 4.21
C LEU A 757 -10.82 -25.49 4.52
N PRO A 758 -9.58 -25.79 4.98
CA PRO A 758 -9.24 -27.14 5.43
C PRO A 758 -10.18 -27.66 6.52
N LEU A 759 -10.47 -26.85 7.54
CA LEU A 759 -11.29 -27.28 8.68
C LEU A 759 -12.73 -27.58 8.26
N ALA A 760 -13.34 -26.72 7.44
CA ALA A 760 -14.67 -26.93 6.88
C ALA A 760 -14.74 -28.16 5.96
N LEU A 761 -13.70 -28.39 5.14
CA LEU A 761 -13.61 -29.58 4.28
C LEU A 761 -13.50 -30.87 5.08
N LEU A 762 -12.64 -30.91 6.11
CA LEU A 762 -12.48 -32.09 6.97
C LEU A 762 -13.79 -32.41 7.70
N ALA A 763 -14.50 -31.39 8.17
CA ALA A 763 -15.84 -31.51 8.77
C ALA A 763 -16.96 -31.79 7.75
N SER A 764 -16.66 -31.82 6.44
CA SER A 764 -17.62 -31.97 5.35
C SER A 764 -18.76 -30.93 5.35
N ASN A 765 -18.48 -29.71 5.81
CA ASN A 765 -19.41 -28.59 5.84
C ASN A 765 -19.30 -27.75 4.56
N LEU A 766 -19.87 -28.27 3.47
CA LEU A 766 -19.82 -27.61 2.14
C LEU A 766 -20.41 -26.18 2.10
N PRO A 767 -21.51 -25.86 2.82
CA PRO A 767 -22.01 -24.48 2.89
C PRO A 767 -20.95 -23.48 3.39
N GLN A 768 -20.18 -23.85 4.42
CA GLN A 768 -19.09 -23.03 4.92
C GLN A 768 -17.92 -22.95 3.94
N VAL A 769 -17.58 -24.04 3.24
CA VAL A 769 -16.57 -24.01 2.17
C VAL A 769 -16.95 -23.00 1.09
N ARG A 770 -18.21 -23.01 0.64
CA ARG A 770 -18.71 -22.06 -0.36
C ARG A 770 -18.66 -20.62 0.13
N TYR A 771 -19.05 -20.39 1.38
CA TYR A 771 -18.99 -19.06 2.00
C TYR A 771 -17.55 -18.53 2.05
N TYR A 772 -16.60 -19.33 2.55
CA TYR A 772 -15.20 -18.93 2.63
C TYR A 772 -14.53 -18.75 1.27
N LEU A 773 -14.90 -19.56 0.25
CA LEU A 773 -14.47 -19.33 -1.13
C LEU A 773 -15.03 -18.03 -1.71
N GLY A 774 -16.29 -17.70 -1.40
CA GLY A 774 -16.89 -16.42 -1.78
C GLY A 774 -16.15 -15.23 -1.16
N LEU A 775 -15.79 -15.32 0.12
CA LEU A 775 -14.95 -14.31 0.78
C LEU A 775 -13.59 -14.18 0.10
N LEU A 776 -12.92 -15.31 -0.16
CA LEU A 776 -11.63 -15.35 -0.84
C LEU A 776 -11.71 -14.73 -2.24
N GLN A 777 -12.78 -15.01 -3.00
CA GLN A 777 -13.00 -14.43 -4.31
C GLN A 777 -13.23 -12.91 -4.22
N SER A 778 -14.04 -12.46 -3.27
CA SER A 778 -14.28 -11.02 -3.04
C SER A 778 -13.03 -10.25 -2.59
N SER A 779 -12.07 -10.91 -1.93
CA SER A 779 -10.79 -10.31 -1.56
C SER A 779 -9.73 -10.38 -2.68
N THR A 780 -9.95 -11.19 -3.73
CA THR A 780 -8.99 -11.34 -4.86
C THR A 780 -9.02 -10.19 -5.87
N THR A 781 -10.07 -9.37 -5.93
CA THR A 781 -10.18 -8.26 -6.89
C THR A 781 -9.15 -7.15 -6.68
N LEU A 782 -8.39 -7.19 -5.57
CA LEU A 782 -7.36 -6.21 -5.22
C LEU A 782 -5.95 -6.83 -5.13
N GLN A 783 -5.80 -8.15 -5.05
CA GLN A 783 -4.50 -8.79 -4.79
C GLN A 783 -4.34 -10.14 -5.49
N ASP A 784 -3.55 -10.22 -6.58
CA ASP A 784 -3.18 -11.52 -7.19
C ASP A 784 -1.79 -11.95 -6.68
N LEU A 785 -1.78 -12.64 -5.53
CA LEU A 785 -0.59 -13.31 -5.01
C LEU A 785 -0.57 -14.77 -5.53
N PRO A 786 0.41 -15.16 -6.36
CA PRO A 786 0.40 -16.41 -7.12
C PRO A 786 0.08 -17.68 -6.31
N ILE A 787 0.74 -17.87 -5.16
CA ILE A 787 0.54 -19.07 -4.33
C ILE A 787 -0.89 -19.17 -3.79
N TRP A 788 -1.49 -18.04 -3.43
CA TRP A 788 -2.81 -18.03 -2.83
C TRP A 788 -3.92 -18.22 -3.87
N ARG A 789 -3.70 -17.74 -5.10
CA ARG A 789 -4.54 -18.09 -6.24
C ARG A 789 -4.56 -19.59 -6.49
N GLN A 790 -3.40 -20.27 -6.40
CA GLN A 790 -3.34 -21.72 -6.54
C GLN A 790 -4.11 -22.44 -5.43
N PHE A 791 -4.03 -21.96 -4.18
CA PHE A 791 -4.88 -22.49 -3.10
C PHE A 791 -6.37 -22.32 -3.38
N ARG A 792 -6.80 -21.13 -3.83
CA ARG A 792 -8.19 -20.87 -4.20
C ARG A 792 -8.65 -21.86 -5.27
N LEU A 793 -7.91 -22.00 -6.36
CA LEU A 793 -8.22 -22.92 -7.46
C LEU A 793 -8.31 -24.37 -6.96
N CYS A 794 -7.40 -24.80 -6.09
CA CYS A 794 -7.49 -26.14 -5.50
C CYS A 794 -8.81 -26.33 -4.74
N PHE A 795 -9.18 -25.38 -3.87
CA PHE A 795 -10.39 -25.50 -3.05
C PHE A 795 -11.70 -25.36 -3.87
N GLU A 796 -11.75 -24.49 -4.87
CA GLU A 796 -12.87 -24.37 -5.81
C GLU A 796 -13.11 -25.70 -6.52
N ASN A 797 -12.04 -26.32 -7.03
CA ASN A 797 -12.16 -27.60 -7.72
C ASN A 797 -12.50 -28.77 -6.79
N ILE A 798 -11.99 -28.77 -5.55
CA ILE A 798 -12.43 -29.74 -4.54
C ILE A 798 -13.93 -29.59 -4.25
N LEU A 799 -14.45 -28.36 -4.15
CA LEU A 799 -15.87 -28.12 -3.96
C LEU A 799 -16.69 -28.66 -5.14
N LEU A 800 -16.30 -28.37 -6.39
CA LEU A 800 -16.94 -28.92 -7.59
C LEU A 800 -16.99 -30.45 -7.59
N ILE A 801 -15.87 -31.10 -7.23
CA ILE A 801 -15.78 -32.55 -7.13
C ILE A 801 -16.74 -33.09 -6.05
N ARG A 802 -16.87 -32.40 -4.91
CA ARG A 802 -17.76 -32.80 -3.80
C ARG A 802 -19.24 -32.52 -4.08
N GLU A 803 -19.56 -31.57 -4.95
CA GLU A 803 -20.92 -31.22 -5.37
C GLU A 803 -21.42 -32.05 -6.57
N GLY A 804 -20.60 -32.97 -7.08
CA GLY A 804 -21.02 -33.94 -8.10
C GLY A 804 -20.58 -33.61 -9.52
N SER A 805 -19.60 -32.71 -9.71
CA SER A 805 -19.01 -32.38 -11.02
C SER A 805 -17.53 -32.81 -11.13
N PRO A 806 -17.20 -34.11 -10.95
CA PRO A 806 -15.81 -34.56 -10.96
C PRO A 806 -15.15 -34.46 -12.34
N GLU A 807 -15.92 -34.52 -13.43
CA GLU A 807 -15.38 -34.48 -14.81
C GLU A 807 -14.70 -33.15 -15.14
N THR A 808 -15.22 -32.05 -14.56
CA THR A 808 -14.61 -30.72 -14.69
C THR A 808 -13.58 -30.47 -13.59
N GLY A 809 -13.90 -30.80 -12.35
CA GLY A 809 -13.07 -30.44 -11.21
C GLY A 809 -11.77 -31.25 -11.09
N VAL A 810 -11.74 -32.52 -11.50
CA VAL A 810 -10.53 -33.35 -11.36
C VAL A 810 -9.40 -32.88 -12.28
N PRO A 811 -9.59 -32.66 -13.60
CA PRO A 811 -8.52 -32.14 -14.45
C PRO A 811 -7.98 -30.79 -13.97
N GLN A 812 -8.86 -29.87 -13.59
CA GLN A 812 -8.50 -28.53 -13.12
C GLN A 812 -7.78 -28.57 -11.76
N LEU A 813 -8.17 -29.46 -10.85
CA LEU A 813 -7.44 -29.70 -9.60
C LEU A 813 -6.04 -30.27 -9.87
N GLY A 814 -5.90 -31.18 -10.84
CA GLY A 814 -4.61 -31.73 -11.24
C GLY A 814 -3.65 -30.65 -11.75
N GLU A 815 -4.14 -29.74 -12.58
CA GLU A 815 -3.39 -28.59 -13.10
C GLU A 815 -2.99 -27.62 -11.98
N ALA A 816 -3.92 -27.24 -11.09
CA ALA A 816 -3.64 -26.37 -9.95
C ALA A 816 -2.60 -26.98 -8.99
N LEU A 817 -2.67 -28.30 -8.74
CA LEU A 817 -1.70 -29.03 -7.94
C LEU A 817 -0.31 -29.05 -8.60
N HIS A 818 -0.24 -29.22 -9.92
CA HIS A 818 1.01 -29.17 -10.66
C HIS A 818 1.67 -27.78 -10.58
N HIS A 819 0.88 -26.72 -10.74
CA HIS A 819 1.36 -25.36 -10.58
C HIS A 819 1.84 -25.07 -9.15
N LEU A 820 1.08 -25.50 -8.14
CA LEU A 820 1.50 -25.36 -6.75
C LEU A 820 2.86 -26.04 -6.52
N GLN A 821 3.02 -27.29 -6.99
CA GLN A 821 4.28 -28.04 -6.88
C GLN A 821 5.46 -27.36 -7.61
N SER A 822 5.20 -26.71 -8.75
CA SER A 822 6.24 -25.99 -9.49
C SER A 822 6.74 -24.73 -8.79
N GLN A 823 5.90 -24.13 -7.92
CA GLN A 823 6.20 -22.90 -7.20
C GLN A 823 6.78 -23.14 -5.80
N GLY A 824 6.45 -24.27 -5.16
CA GLY A 824 6.93 -24.65 -3.84
C GLY A 824 6.10 -25.74 -3.18
N ASP A 825 6.63 -26.37 -2.13
CA ASP A 825 5.86 -27.34 -1.35
C ASP A 825 4.89 -26.63 -0.39
N SER A 826 3.82 -27.34 0.00
CA SER A 826 2.75 -26.81 0.84
C SER A 826 2.45 -27.70 2.04
N GLN A 827 2.15 -27.08 3.18
CA GLN A 827 1.66 -27.74 4.40
C GLN A 827 0.32 -28.46 4.20
N LEU A 828 -0.39 -28.19 3.10
CA LEU A 828 -1.65 -28.84 2.74
C LEU A 828 -1.48 -29.97 1.72
N TYR A 829 -0.24 -30.28 1.31
CA TYR A 829 0.07 -31.24 0.26
C TYR A 829 -0.69 -32.57 0.40
N SER A 830 -0.60 -33.19 1.58
CA SER A 830 -1.23 -34.49 1.85
C SER A 830 -2.77 -34.42 1.80
N LEU A 831 -3.37 -33.34 2.29
CA LEU A 831 -4.82 -33.12 2.23
C LEU A 831 -5.30 -32.96 0.79
N LEU A 832 -4.66 -32.06 0.03
CA LEU A 832 -5.08 -31.73 -1.34
C LEU A 832 -4.92 -32.93 -2.29
N ARG A 833 -3.83 -33.69 -2.17
CA ARG A 833 -3.63 -34.91 -2.97
C ARG A 833 -4.60 -36.02 -2.61
N CYS A 834 -5.01 -36.13 -1.35
CA CYS A 834 -6.06 -37.08 -0.97
C CYS A 834 -7.43 -36.70 -1.55
N GLU A 835 -7.78 -35.41 -1.58
CA GLU A 835 -9.01 -34.96 -2.26
C GLU A 835 -8.94 -35.23 -3.77
N TYR A 836 -7.77 -35.03 -4.41
CA TYR A 836 -7.56 -35.39 -5.81
C TYR A 836 -7.72 -36.91 -6.05
N ALA A 837 -7.14 -37.76 -5.21
CA ALA A 837 -7.31 -39.21 -5.29
C ALA A 837 -8.79 -39.63 -5.11
N LEU A 838 -9.50 -39.01 -4.17
CA LEU A 838 -10.95 -39.22 -4.01
C LEU A 838 -11.75 -38.77 -5.24
N GLY A 839 -11.33 -37.69 -5.90
CA GLY A 839 -11.90 -37.23 -7.16
C GLY A 839 -11.68 -38.20 -8.31
N LEU A 840 -10.45 -38.70 -8.50
CA LEU A 840 -10.13 -39.74 -9.47
C LEU A 840 -10.99 -41.00 -9.25
N ALA A 841 -11.19 -41.40 -8.00
CA ALA A 841 -12.05 -42.53 -7.66
C ALA A 841 -13.55 -42.28 -7.92
N ARG A 842 -14.00 -41.02 -8.05
CA ARG A 842 -15.37 -40.70 -8.53
C ARG A 842 -15.50 -40.81 -10.05
N LEU A 843 -14.40 -40.73 -10.78
CA LEU A 843 -14.33 -40.96 -12.23
C LEU A 843 -14.12 -42.43 -12.61
N GLY A 844 -14.11 -43.36 -11.64
CA GLY A 844 -13.80 -44.77 -11.90
C GLY A 844 -12.32 -45.03 -12.24
N LEU A 845 -11.43 -44.14 -11.79
CA LEU A 845 -9.97 -44.26 -11.98
C LEU A 845 -9.29 -44.73 -10.70
N GLU A 846 -9.80 -45.80 -10.06
CA GLU A 846 -9.34 -46.25 -8.73
C GLU A 846 -7.87 -46.67 -8.71
N LYS A 847 -7.34 -47.22 -9.81
CA LYS A 847 -5.93 -47.60 -9.89
C LYS A 847 -5.02 -46.37 -9.75
N LEU A 848 -5.31 -45.32 -10.52
CA LEU A 848 -4.56 -44.06 -10.47
C LEU A 848 -4.75 -43.37 -9.11
N ALA A 849 -5.96 -43.41 -8.55
CA ALA A 849 -6.22 -42.89 -7.21
C ALA A 849 -5.36 -43.58 -6.13
N LEU A 850 -5.19 -44.91 -6.21
CA LEU A 850 -4.31 -45.65 -5.30
C LEU A 850 -2.84 -45.33 -5.51
N GLU A 851 -2.36 -45.22 -6.75
CA GLU A 851 -0.99 -44.81 -7.06
C GLU A 851 -0.67 -43.45 -6.43
N VAL A 852 -1.53 -42.44 -6.67
CA VAL A 852 -1.40 -41.10 -6.07
C VAL A 852 -1.37 -41.16 -4.55
N LEU A 853 -2.24 -41.98 -3.94
CA LEU A 853 -2.33 -42.10 -2.48
C LEU A 853 -1.14 -42.85 -1.87
N GLU A 854 -0.62 -43.87 -2.54
CA GLU A 854 0.57 -44.62 -2.11
C GLU A 854 1.81 -43.74 -2.13
N ASP A 855 2.01 -42.99 -3.21
CA ASP A 855 3.10 -42.01 -3.31
C ASP A 855 3.01 -40.97 -2.19
N THR A 856 1.81 -40.44 -1.95
CA THR A 856 1.58 -39.42 -0.90
C THR A 856 1.84 -39.99 0.50
N LEU A 857 1.40 -41.22 0.77
CA LEU A 857 1.61 -41.90 2.05
C LEU A 857 3.10 -42.21 2.29
N GLN A 858 3.82 -42.65 1.26
CA GLN A 858 5.26 -42.92 1.36
C GLN A 858 6.05 -41.65 1.68
N LEU A 859 5.72 -40.54 1.01
CA LEU A 859 6.32 -39.22 1.29
C LEU A 859 6.01 -38.74 2.70
N ALA A 860 4.75 -38.80 3.13
CA ALA A 860 4.34 -38.37 4.47
C ALA A 860 5.07 -39.15 5.57
N ILE A 861 5.15 -40.49 5.44
CA ILE A 861 5.89 -41.34 6.38
C ILE A 861 7.38 -41.00 6.37
N GLY A 862 7.97 -40.83 5.18
CA GLY A 862 9.39 -40.49 5.01
C GLY A 862 9.77 -39.15 5.63
N HIS A 863 8.87 -38.17 5.59
CA HIS A 863 9.09 -36.84 6.17
C HIS A 863 8.57 -36.69 7.61
N HIS A 864 8.12 -37.78 8.23
CA HIS A 864 7.54 -37.78 9.59
C HIS A 864 6.26 -36.94 9.74
N GLU A 865 5.52 -36.71 8.67
CA GLU A 865 4.16 -36.19 8.72
C GLU A 865 3.20 -37.33 9.16
N ARG A 866 2.59 -37.20 10.34
CA ARG A 866 1.74 -38.26 10.93
C ARG A 866 0.29 -37.86 11.16
N TRP A 867 -0.01 -36.57 11.24
CA TRP A 867 -1.35 -36.07 11.60
C TRP A 867 -2.46 -36.56 10.64
N PHE A 868 -2.13 -36.80 9.37
CA PHE A 868 -3.07 -37.20 8.32
C PHE A 868 -2.97 -38.68 7.92
N VAL A 869 -1.96 -39.40 8.40
CA VAL A 869 -1.73 -40.82 8.06
C VAL A 869 -2.94 -41.70 8.35
N PRO A 870 -3.65 -41.57 9.51
CA PRO A 870 -4.85 -42.36 9.75
C PRO A 870 -5.94 -42.17 8.69
N GLN A 871 -6.12 -40.94 8.22
CA GLN A 871 -7.09 -40.63 7.18
C GLN A 871 -6.65 -41.17 5.81
N MET A 872 -5.37 -41.11 5.47
CA MET A 872 -4.83 -41.72 4.24
C MET A 872 -5.05 -43.24 4.21
N LEU A 873 -4.74 -43.93 5.30
CA LEU A 873 -4.98 -45.37 5.44
C LEU A 873 -6.46 -45.72 5.32
N ARG A 874 -7.34 -44.89 5.91
CA ARG A 874 -8.79 -45.02 5.77
C ARG A 874 -9.27 -44.86 4.33
N ILE A 875 -8.80 -43.83 3.62
CA ILE A 875 -9.12 -43.64 2.19
C ILE A 875 -8.62 -44.83 1.37
N LYS A 876 -7.40 -45.31 1.63
CA LYS A 876 -6.83 -46.48 0.95
C LYS A 876 -7.70 -47.72 1.12
N ALA A 877 -8.19 -47.97 2.34
CA ALA A 877 -9.10 -49.05 2.63
C ALA A 877 -10.42 -48.94 1.82
N GLN A 878 -10.99 -47.73 1.73
CA GLN A 878 -12.20 -47.47 0.94
C GLN A 878 -11.98 -47.72 -0.56
N LEU A 879 -10.84 -47.31 -1.12
CA LEU A 879 -10.51 -47.54 -2.52
C LEU A 879 -10.30 -49.04 -2.83
N ILE A 880 -9.63 -49.79 -1.95
CA ILE A 880 -9.44 -51.24 -2.10
C ILE A 880 -10.77 -52.00 -2.07
N LEU A 881 -11.72 -51.56 -1.22
CA LEU A 881 -13.06 -52.14 -1.18
C LEU A 881 -13.81 -51.93 -2.51
N ARG A 882 -13.65 -50.77 -3.15
CA ARG A 882 -14.29 -50.47 -4.45
C ARG A 882 -13.77 -51.34 -5.60
N GLN A 883 -12.52 -51.78 -5.57
CA GLN A 883 -11.96 -52.66 -6.61
C GLN A 883 -12.61 -54.05 -6.66
N GLY A 884 -13.24 -54.51 -5.56
CA GLY A 884 -13.99 -55.78 -5.55
C GLY A 884 -13.15 -57.06 -5.73
N HIS A 885 -11.82 -56.99 -5.65
CA HIS A 885 -10.95 -58.16 -5.76
C HIS A 885 -11.11 -59.14 -4.56
N TYR A 886 -10.81 -60.42 -4.79
CA TYR A 886 -10.79 -61.42 -3.73
C TYR A 886 -9.79 -61.02 -2.63
N GLY A 887 -10.24 -61.00 -1.37
CA GLY A 887 -9.43 -60.57 -0.22
C GLY A 887 -9.38 -59.04 0.03
N SER A 888 -10.07 -58.22 -0.77
CA SER A 888 -10.13 -56.75 -0.55
C SER A 888 -10.70 -56.37 0.83
N VAL A 889 -11.67 -57.13 1.34
CA VAL A 889 -12.27 -56.88 2.66
C VAL A 889 -11.26 -57.08 3.79
N ASP A 890 -10.48 -58.15 3.75
CA ASP A 890 -9.47 -58.44 4.78
C ASP A 890 -8.33 -57.42 4.74
N LYS A 891 -7.87 -57.05 3.53
CA LYS A 891 -6.88 -55.98 3.35
C LYS A 891 -7.39 -54.65 3.89
N ALA A 892 -8.64 -54.29 3.61
CA ALA A 892 -9.25 -53.07 4.12
C ALA A 892 -9.36 -53.07 5.66
N LYS A 893 -9.73 -54.20 6.27
CA LYS A 893 -9.76 -54.36 7.73
C LYS A 893 -8.39 -54.15 8.37
N VAL A 894 -7.33 -54.72 7.78
CA VAL A 894 -5.95 -54.52 8.27
C VAL A 894 -5.57 -53.04 8.23
N LEU A 895 -5.84 -52.35 7.12
CA LEU A 895 -5.57 -50.91 6.99
C LEU A 895 -6.36 -50.06 7.99
N LEU A 896 -7.65 -50.34 8.18
CA LEU A 896 -8.49 -49.62 9.13
C LEU A 896 -8.06 -49.85 10.59
N ARG A 897 -7.60 -51.06 10.94
CA ARG A 897 -7.04 -51.34 12.27
C ARG A 897 -5.75 -50.59 12.51
N GLN A 898 -4.85 -50.57 11.52
CA GLN A 898 -3.63 -49.77 11.59
C GLN A 898 -3.96 -48.28 11.78
N ALA A 899 -4.87 -47.75 10.96
CA ALA A 899 -5.33 -46.36 11.07
C ALA A 899 -5.92 -46.05 12.45
N TRP A 900 -6.68 -46.98 13.03
CA TRP A 900 -7.28 -46.80 14.35
C TRP A 900 -6.22 -46.75 15.47
N VAL A 901 -5.21 -47.61 15.40
CA VAL A 901 -4.09 -47.61 16.36
C VAL A 901 -3.31 -46.31 16.25
N ASP A 902 -2.97 -45.89 15.03
CA ASP A 902 -2.24 -44.64 14.78
C ASP A 902 -3.03 -43.43 15.30
N ALA A 903 -4.33 -43.36 15.02
CA ALA A 903 -5.19 -42.30 15.53
C ALA A 903 -5.35 -42.33 17.05
N GLN A 904 -5.30 -43.52 17.68
CA GLN A 904 -5.33 -43.65 19.13
C GLN A 904 -4.04 -43.14 19.79
N LEU A 905 -2.88 -43.50 19.24
CA LEU A 905 -1.59 -43.06 19.76
C LEU A 905 -1.44 -41.53 19.65
N ALA A 906 -1.95 -40.94 18.58
CA ALA A 906 -1.94 -39.49 18.36
C ALA A 906 -3.00 -38.73 19.18
N GLY A 907 -3.95 -39.40 19.84
CA GLY A 907 -5.10 -38.74 20.49
C GLY A 907 -6.11 -38.13 19.50
N ALA A 908 -6.07 -38.54 18.23
CA ALA A 908 -6.92 -38.00 17.17
C ALA A 908 -8.32 -38.63 17.17
N HIS A 909 -9.14 -38.30 18.16
CA HIS A 909 -10.50 -38.84 18.33
C HIS A 909 -11.40 -38.62 17.11
N PHE A 910 -11.23 -37.53 16.38
CA PHE A 910 -11.96 -37.27 15.13
C PHE A 910 -11.75 -38.37 14.10
N TRP A 911 -10.49 -38.75 13.84
CA TRP A 911 -10.17 -39.84 12.92
C TRP A 911 -10.67 -41.17 13.44
N ARG A 912 -10.52 -41.44 14.74
CA ARG A 912 -11.02 -42.67 15.36
C ARG A 912 -12.52 -42.85 15.18
N ALA A 913 -13.30 -41.79 15.34
CA ALA A 913 -14.75 -41.84 15.16
C ALA A 913 -15.13 -42.24 13.72
N GLN A 914 -14.45 -41.66 12.73
CA GLN A 914 -14.69 -41.98 11.32
C GLN A 914 -14.22 -43.40 10.94
N ILE A 915 -13.06 -43.83 11.43
CA ILE A 915 -12.53 -45.18 11.22
C ILE A 915 -13.43 -46.24 11.88
N ALA A 916 -13.94 -45.95 13.09
CA ALA A 916 -14.86 -46.84 13.79
C ALA A 916 -16.18 -47.01 13.01
N ALA A 917 -16.69 -45.96 12.40
CA ALA A 917 -17.87 -46.04 11.53
C ALA A 917 -17.62 -46.93 10.29
N ASP A 918 -16.42 -46.86 9.70
CA ASP A 918 -16.03 -47.72 8.56
C ASP A 918 -15.89 -49.18 8.98
N LEU A 919 -15.25 -49.47 10.12
CA LEU A 919 -15.13 -50.82 10.68
C LEU A 919 -16.51 -51.42 11.01
N ALA A 920 -17.42 -50.62 11.56
CA ALA A 920 -18.78 -51.05 11.87
C ALA A 920 -19.56 -51.46 10.59
N ARG A 921 -19.35 -50.75 9.47
CA ARG A 921 -19.94 -51.10 8.17
C ARG A 921 -19.44 -52.43 7.60
N LEU A 922 -18.24 -52.87 7.98
CA LEU A 922 -17.66 -54.17 7.61
C LEU A 922 -18.06 -55.33 8.55
N GLN A 923 -19.08 -55.12 9.40
CA GLN A 923 -19.67 -56.10 10.31
C GLN A 923 -18.68 -56.75 11.29
N GLU A 924 -17.72 -55.98 11.81
CA GLU A 924 -16.83 -56.46 12.88
C GLU A 924 -17.48 -56.25 14.27
N PRO A 925 -17.83 -57.31 15.02
CA PRO A 925 -18.45 -57.13 16.33
C PRO A 925 -17.40 -56.86 17.41
N LYS A 926 -17.60 -55.75 18.16
CA LYS A 926 -17.03 -55.41 19.48
C LYS A 926 -15.54 -55.02 19.55
N LEU A 927 -15.21 -53.81 19.11
CA LEU A 927 -14.30 -52.94 19.88
C LEU A 927 -15.18 -52.12 20.85
N ARG A 928 -15.05 -52.36 22.17
CA ARG A 928 -15.87 -51.71 23.21
C ARG A 928 -15.79 -50.18 23.07
N ILE A 929 -16.89 -49.58 22.65
CA ILE A 929 -17.15 -48.14 22.71
C ILE A 929 -17.30 -47.77 24.19
N ALA A 930 -16.25 -47.19 24.78
CA ALA A 930 -16.44 -46.37 25.97
C ALA A 930 -17.18 -45.10 25.50
N ALA A 931 -18.32 -44.83 26.12
CA ALA A 931 -19.30 -43.85 25.69
C ALA A 931 -18.71 -42.44 25.45
N LEU A 932 -18.83 -41.93 24.23
CA LEU A 932 -18.86 -40.49 23.96
C LEU A 932 -20.32 -40.01 24.13
N PRO A 933 -20.56 -38.79 24.65
CA PRO A 933 -21.90 -38.24 24.77
C PRO A 933 -22.54 -38.11 23.39
N ARG A 934 -23.80 -38.53 23.27
CA ARG A 934 -24.58 -38.45 22.04
C ARG A 934 -24.69 -36.99 21.60
N PHE A 935 -24.14 -36.66 20.42
CA PHE A 935 -24.53 -35.47 19.67
C PHE A 935 -26.02 -35.62 19.32
N GLN A 936 -26.87 -34.89 20.03
CA GLN A 936 -28.26 -34.66 19.62
C GLN A 936 -28.30 -33.38 18.80
N HIS A 937 -28.80 -33.49 17.57
CA HIS A 937 -29.25 -32.36 16.78
C HIS A 937 -30.23 -31.50 17.58
N ARG A 938 -29.86 -30.24 17.81
CA ARG A 938 -30.76 -29.08 17.85
C ARG A 938 -30.07 -27.91 17.19
#